data_AF-A0AA43HML9-F1
#
_entry.id   AF-A0AA43HML9-F1
#
_cell.length_a   1.000
_cell.length_b   1.000
_cell.length_c   1.000
_cell.angle_alpha   90.00
_cell.angle_beta   90.00
_cell.angle_gamma   90.00
#
_symmetry.space_group_name_H-M   'P 1'
#
loop_
_entity.id
_entity.type
_entity.pdbx_description
1 polymer ?
#
loop_
_entity_poly.entity_id
_entity_poly.type
_entity_poly.pdbx_seq_one_letter_code
_entity_poly.pdbx_strand_id
1 'polypeptide(L)'
;MSMTAPLLRLRDLRREFPAGEDVIAVLRDVNLDIHAGEMVAIVGQSGSGKSTLMNILGCLDRPTRGSYQVAGRETGKMAPDELAELRREHFGFIFQRYHLLGDLDARGNVAVPAVYAGSPGPVRTARAEQLLQRLGLADRMHHKPGQLSGGQQQRVSIARALMNGGEVILADEPTGALDTKSGEEVMAILGELHAEGHTIIIVTHDMSVAEHAQRIIEIRDGEIIADRANPAAPSYRAQREPSAGVAHGSSWQAARDRFTEAFRMALLAMNAHRLRTFLTMLGIIIGIASVVSVVALGNGSQQQILQNISALGTNTIDVYPGRGFGDMRSARVQTLKASDADALSRQSYVDSATPSVSSSVTARYRNQSATAQISGVGEQYFRVKGVSLLSGSFFDTDAVKGLGQVAVIDENTRTQFFPDSDPIGQVILLGNVPVRVVGVAKKQSFGFGGSTSLSVFVPYTTVMSRMLGQSHVSSITVRVNDETPMDAAQEAITRLLTMRHGTEDFFLSNSAEIRDTIEQTTRTMTLLIGAIAAIALLVGGIGVMNIMLVSVTERTREIGVRMAVGARQSDIRQQFLIEAVLVCLLGGLLGIGLALLMGVLIGRFASDFQVLFSTASIIAAFACSTLIGVAFGFLPARSAAQLDPVEALARE
;
A
#
# COMPACT_ATOMS: atom_id res chain seq x y z
N MET A 1 -38.28 -8.82 56.03
CA MET A 1 -36.93 -9.00 55.45
C MET A 1 -37.10 -8.97 53.93
N SER A 2 -36.71 -7.86 53.28
CA SER A 2 -36.72 -7.78 51.82
C SER A 2 -35.61 -8.71 51.31
N MET A 3 -35.94 -9.83 50.68
CA MET A 3 -34.95 -10.70 50.07
C MET A 3 -34.25 -9.91 48.95
N THR A 4 -33.00 -9.51 49.20
CA THR A 4 -32.13 -8.89 48.20
C THR A 4 -31.98 -9.84 47.01
N ALA A 5 -32.20 -9.33 45.80
CA ALA A 5 -32.10 -10.14 44.59
C ALA A 5 -30.66 -10.69 44.44
N PRO A 6 -30.49 -11.96 44.00
CA PRO A 6 -29.17 -12.53 43.77
C PRO A 6 -28.44 -11.79 42.65
N LEU A 7 -27.13 -11.63 42.80
CA LEU A 7 -26.27 -10.99 41.80
C LEU A 7 -26.15 -11.89 40.57
N LEU A 8 -25.89 -13.18 40.78
CA LEU A 8 -25.84 -14.20 39.74
C LEU A 8 -26.94 -15.21 39.99
N ARG A 9 -27.79 -15.42 38.98
CA ARG A 9 -28.94 -16.32 39.07
C ARG A 9 -28.99 -17.29 37.90
N LEU A 10 -28.89 -18.58 38.19
CA LEU A 10 -28.95 -19.67 37.24
C LEU A 10 -30.24 -20.46 37.50
N ARG A 11 -31.02 -20.69 36.44
CA ARG A 11 -32.25 -21.50 36.49
C ARG A 11 -32.27 -22.49 35.35
N ASP A 12 -32.43 -23.77 35.71
CA ASP A 12 -32.50 -24.92 34.80
C ASP A 12 -31.40 -24.86 33.71
N LEU A 13 -30.18 -24.51 34.14
CA LEU A 13 -29.11 -24.18 33.21
C LEU A 13 -28.50 -25.46 32.63
N ARG A 14 -28.53 -25.56 31.30
CA ARG A 14 -28.02 -26.70 30.55
C ARG A 14 -27.00 -26.27 29.51
N ARG A 15 -25.86 -26.96 29.48
CA ARG A 15 -24.84 -26.77 28.45
C ARG A 15 -24.51 -28.09 27.79
N GLU A 16 -24.74 -28.11 26.49
CA GLU A 16 -24.59 -29.27 25.62
C GLU A 16 -23.53 -28.99 24.56
N PHE A 17 -22.64 -29.97 24.34
CA PHE A 17 -21.62 -29.92 23.29
C PHE A 17 -21.84 -31.06 22.29
N PRO A 18 -21.64 -30.82 20.98
CA PRO A 18 -21.64 -31.88 19.99
C PRO A 18 -20.42 -32.79 20.18
N ALA A 19 -20.64 -34.10 20.15
CA ALA A 19 -19.61 -35.13 20.28
C ALA A 19 -19.84 -36.22 19.21
N GLY A 20 -19.28 -36.02 18.02
CA GLY A 20 -19.55 -36.88 16.87
C GLY A 20 -20.99 -36.70 16.37
N GLU A 21 -21.77 -37.78 16.35
CA GLU A 21 -23.20 -37.75 16.01
C GLU A 21 -24.10 -37.50 17.22
N ASP A 22 -23.57 -37.61 18.45
CA ASP A 22 -24.30 -37.44 19.70
C ASP A 22 -24.11 -36.04 20.30
N VAL A 23 -24.97 -35.69 21.25
CA VAL A 23 -24.88 -34.46 22.04
C VAL A 23 -24.67 -34.82 23.50
N ILE A 24 -23.58 -34.32 24.10
CA ILE A 24 -23.26 -34.56 25.50
C ILE A 24 -23.63 -33.33 26.33
N ALA A 25 -24.56 -33.52 27.28
CA ALA A 25 -24.88 -32.53 28.29
C ALA A 25 -23.79 -32.54 29.38
N VAL A 26 -22.93 -31.51 29.35
CA VAL A 26 -21.85 -31.28 30.32
C VAL A 26 -22.37 -30.59 31.58
N LEU A 27 -23.38 -29.73 31.46
CA LEU A 27 -24.14 -29.19 32.59
C LEU A 27 -25.61 -29.58 32.45
N ARG A 28 -26.21 -30.06 33.54
CA ARG A 28 -27.56 -30.64 33.57
C ARG A 28 -28.41 -29.91 34.58
N ASP A 29 -29.33 -29.07 34.08
CA ASP A 29 -30.39 -28.39 34.83
C ASP A 29 -29.90 -27.72 36.14
N VAL A 30 -28.76 -27.04 36.04
CA VAL A 30 -28.07 -26.42 37.17
C VAL A 30 -28.86 -25.21 37.67
N ASN A 31 -29.18 -25.23 38.96
CA ASN A 31 -29.88 -24.16 39.66
C ASN A 31 -28.97 -23.59 40.75
N LEU A 32 -28.63 -22.31 40.66
CA LEU A 32 -27.69 -21.66 41.59
C LEU A 32 -27.97 -20.17 41.75
N ASP A 33 -27.96 -19.69 42.99
CA ASP A 33 -28.04 -18.27 43.34
C ASP A 33 -26.79 -17.86 44.12
N ILE A 34 -26.12 -16.79 43.67
CA ILE A 34 -24.96 -16.18 44.35
C ILE A 34 -25.27 -14.71 44.59
N HIS A 35 -25.20 -14.27 45.85
CA HIS A 35 -25.41 -12.86 46.22
C HIS A 35 -24.11 -12.07 46.19
N ALA A 36 -24.24 -10.74 46.11
CA ALA A 36 -23.10 -9.84 46.11
C ALA A 36 -22.30 -9.99 47.42
N GLY A 37 -20.98 -10.03 47.31
CA GLY A 37 -20.07 -10.16 48.43
C GLY A 37 -19.90 -11.58 48.98
N GLU A 38 -20.49 -12.61 48.36
CA GLU A 38 -20.23 -14.01 48.76
C GLU A 38 -18.82 -14.48 48.33
N MET A 39 -18.17 -15.29 49.16
CA MET A 39 -16.99 -16.07 48.77
C MET A 39 -17.35 -17.56 48.66
N VAL A 40 -17.41 -18.04 47.43
CA VAL A 40 -17.91 -19.35 47.04
C VAL A 40 -16.78 -20.19 46.43
N ALA A 41 -16.66 -21.45 46.84
CA ALA A 41 -15.80 -22.43 46.17
C ALA A 41 -16.66 -23.46 45.43
N ILE A 42 -16.42 -23.64 44.13
CA ILE A 42 -17.01 -24.69 43.30
C ILE A 42 -15.97 -25.81 43.17
N VAL A 43 -16.27 -26.95 43.79
CA VAL A 43 -15.38 -28.11 43.87
C VAL A 43 -15.92 -29.26 43.04
N GLY A 44 -15.05 -29.92 42.28
CA GLY A 44 -15.44 -31.11 41.53
C GLY A 44 -14.25 -31.80 40.86
N GLN A 45 -14.42 -33.08 40.55
CA GLN A 45 -13.41 -33.85 39.81
C GLN A 45 -13.17 -33.26 38.41
N SER A 46 -12.08 -33.66 37.76
CA SER A 46 -11.86 -33.31 36.34
C SER A 46 -13.01 -33.86 35.48
N GLY A 47 -13.49 -33.07 34.51
CA GLY A 47 -14.63 -33.45 33.66
C GLY A 47 -16.03 -33.28 34.29
N SER A 48 -16.14 -32.85 35.56
CA SER A 48 -17.44 -32.64 36.24
C SER A 48 -18.29 -31.49 35.69
N GLY A 49 -17.75 -30.66 34.78
CA GLY A 49 -18.41 -29.47 34.25
C GLY A 49 -18.03 -28.15 34.95
N LYS A 50 -17.15 -28.17 35.97
CA LYS A 50 -16.76 -26.97 36.74
C LYS A 50 -16.25 -25.79 35.91
N SER A 51 -15.35 -26.04 34.95
CA SER A 51 -14.79 -24.99 34.09
C SER A 51 -15.83 -24.49 33.07
N THR A 52 -16.72 -25.36 32.59
CA THR A 52 -17.85 -24.98 31.75
C THR A 52 -18.81 -24.05 32.51
N LEU A 53 -19.12 -24.38 33.77
CA LEU A 53 -19.94 -23.54 34.63
C LEU A 53 -19.27 -22.18 34.85
N MET A 54 -17.96 -22.16 35.12
CA MET A 54 -17.20 -20.92 35.24
C MET A 54 -17.25 -20.06 33.98
N ASN A 55 -17.10 -20.65 32.80
CA ASN A 55 -17.15 -19.93 31.54
C ASN A 55 -18.51 -19.26 31.32
N ILE A 56 -19.59 -19.94 31.70
CA ILE A 56 -20.94 -19.36 31.64
C ILE A 56 -21.10 -18.25 32.68
N LEU A 57 -20.65 -18.47 33.92
CA LEU A 57 -20.65 -17.43 34.97
C LEU A 57 -19.86 -16.19 34.55
N GLY A 58 -18.77 -16.36 33.81
CA GLY A 58 -17.97 -15.28 33.28
C GLY A 58 -18.50 -14.64 32.00
N CYS A 59 -19.66 -15.07 31.49
CA CYS A 59 -20.16 -14.63 30.19
C CYS A 59 -19.15 -14.89 29.04
N LEU A 60 -18.28 -15.90 29.18
CA LEU A 60 -17.37 -16.37 28.12
C LEU A 60 -18.07 -17.38 27.20
N ASP A 61 -18.99 -18.16 27.77
CA ASP A 61 -19.86 -19.11 27.06
C ASP A 61 -21.33 -18.77 27.29
N ARG A 62 -22.22 -19.43 26.55
CA ARG A 62 -23.68 -19.29 26.68
C ARG A 62 -24.32 -20.62 27.04
N PRO A 63 -25.40 -20.61 27.84
CA PRO A 63 -26.20 -21.82 28.05
C PRO A 63 -26.87 -22.25 26.74
N THR A 64 -26.99 -23.57 26.52
CA THR A 64 -27.79 -24.14 25.43
C THR A 64 -29.28 -24.04 25.77
N ARG A 65 -29.64 -24.24 27.04
CA ARG A 65 -31.00 -24.06 27.59
C ARG A 65 -30.94 -23.51 29.02
N GLY A 66 -32.06 -22.99 29.50
CA GLY A 66 -32.17 -22.36 30.81
C GLY A 66 -31.99 -20.86 30.76
N SER A 67 -31.87 -20.25 31.93
CA SER A 67 -31.73 -18.80 32.12
C SER A 67 -30.52 -18.52 33.00
N TYR A 68 -29.72 -17.54 32.58
CA TYR A 68 -28.61 -17.01 33.36
C TYR A 68 -28.67 -15.48 33.40
N GLN A 69 -28.86 -14.93 34.60
CA GLN A 69 -28.99 -13.51 34.83
C GLN A 69 -27.83 -12.96 35.67
N VAL A 70 -27.27 -11.84 35.22
CA VAL A 70 -26.24 -11.06 35.93
C VAL A 70 -26.85 -9.72 36.30
N ALA A 71 -26.95 -9.43 37.60
CA ALA A 71 -27.63 -8.24 38.14
C ALA A 71 -29.05 -8.06 37.55
N GLY A 72 -29.76 -9.17 37.32
CA GLY A 72 -31.10 -9.20 36.71
C GLY A 72 -31.14 -9.08 35.17
N ARG A 73 -30.00 -8.95 34.47
CA ARG A 73 -29.90 -8.93 33.00
C ARG A 73 -29.70 -10.34 32.45
N GLU A 74 -30.60 -10.82 31.58
CA GLU A 74 -30.51 -12.14 30.94
C GLU A 74 -29.39 -12.20 29.88
N THR A 75 -28.49 -13.17 29.98
CA THR A 75 -27.29 -13.27 29.15
C THR A 75 -27.49 -14.09 27.87
N GLY A 76 -28.42 -15.06 27.86
CA GLY A 76 -28.54 -16.04 26.77
C GLY A 76 -28.80 -15.44 25.38
N LYS A 77 -29.47 -14.27 25.33
CA LYS A 77 -29.82 -13.56 24.08
C LYS A 77 -28.90 -12.37 23.74
N MET A 78 -27.92 -12.06 24.58
CA MET A 78 -27.06 -10.90 24.38
C MET A 78 -26.16 -11.04 23.15
N ALA A 79 -25.81 -9.94 22.52
CA ALA A 79 -24.76 -9.88 21.50
C ALA A 79 -23.37 -10.06 22.13
N PRO A 80 -22.34 -10.48 21.37
CA PRO A 80 -20.98 -10.63 21.88
C PRO A 80 -20.41 -9.37 22.56
N ASP A 81 -20.74 -8.19 22.03
CA ASP A 81 -20.26 -6.92 22.58
C ASP A 81 -20.98 -6.52 23.89
N GLU A 82 -22.23 -6.95 24.08
CA GLU A 82 -22.97 -6.80 25.35
C GLU A 82 -22.41 -7.75 26.42
N LEU A 83 -22.04 -8.99 26.05
CA LEU A 83 -21.33 -9.88 26.96
C LEU A 83 -19.94 -9.33 27.31
N ALA A 84 -19.25 -8.69 26.35
CA ALA A 84 -17.99 -8.02 26.62
C ALA A 84 -18.15 -6.82 27.56
N GLU A 85 -19.28 -6.12 27.53
CA GLU A 85 -19.62 -5.08 28.51
C GLU A 85 -19.74 -5.65 29.93
N LEU A 86 -20.50 -6.72 30.11
CA LEU A 86 -20.59 -7.39 31.41
C LEU A 86 -19.22 -7.82 31.92
N ARG A 87 -18.37 -8.40 31.04
CA ARG A 87 -16.99 -8.76 31.39
C ARG A 87 -16.10 -7.59 31.77
N ARG A 88 -16.31 -6.40 31.17
CA ARG A 88 -15.54 -5.20 31.53
C ARG A 88 -15.99 -4.60 32.86
N GLU A 89 -17.30 -4.60 33.13
CA GLU A 89 -17.90 -3.85 34.23
C GLU A 89 -18.00 -4.67 35.52
N HIS A 90 -18.36 -5.95 35.43
CA HIS A 90 -18.65 -6.79 36.59
C HIS A 90 -17.54 -7.81 36.88
N PHE A 91 -16.94 -8.41 35.86
CA PHE A 91 -16.08 -9.58 36.04
C PHE A 91 -14.58 -9.28 36.01
N GLY A 92 -13.84 -9.93 36.90
CA GLY A 92 -12.38 -10.04 36.87
C GLY A 92 -11.97 -11.50 36.82
N PHE A 93 -11.09 -11.88 35.90
CA PHE A 93 -10.66 -13.27 35.72
C PHE A 93 -9.24 -13.51 36.22
N ILE A 94 -9.08 -14.56 37.01
CA ILE A 94 -7.81 -15.12 37.43
C ILE A 94 -7.74 -16.55 36.89
N PHE A 95 -6.85 -16.79 35.94
CA PHE A 95 -6.69 -18.10 35.30
C PHE A 95 -5.56 -18.90 35.94
N GLN A 96 -5.68 -20.23 35.95
CA GLN A 96 -4.66 -21.16 36.46
C GLN A 96 -3.27 -20.93 35.85
N ARG A 97 -3.19 -20.74 34.52
CA ARG A 97 -1.93 -20.50 33.80
C ARG A 97 -1.60 -19.01 33.62
N TYR A 98 -2.17 -18.12 34.43
CA TYR A 98 -1.99 -16.65 34.50
C TYR A 98 -2.41 -15.86 33.24
N HIS A 99 -2.19 -16.42 32.04
CA HIS A 99 -2.64 -15.90 30.75
C HIS A 99 -2.23 -14.43 30.53
N LEU A 100 -0.97 -14.10 30.81
CA LEU A 100 -0.42 -12.77 30.55
C LEU A 100 0.01 -12.63 29.07
N LEU A 101 -0.13 -11.43 28.54
CA LEU A 101 0.32 -11.06 27.20
C LEU A 101 1.84 -10.88 27.19
N GLY A 102 2.56 -11.74 26.47
CA GLY A 102 4.03 -11.79 26.46
C GLY A 102 4.72 -10.56 25.87
N ASP A 103 4.03 -9.83 25.00
CA ASP A 103 4.55 -8.60 24.38
C ASP A 103 4.50 -7.39 25.32
N LEU A 104 3.69 -7.46 26.40
CA LEU A 104 3.49 -6.39 27.38
C LEU A 104 4.30 -6.62 28.66
N ASP A 105 4.62 -5.54 29.37
CA ASP A 105 5.13 -5.61 30.74
C ASP A 105 4.00 -5.85 31.75
N ALA A 106 4.34 -6.03 33.03
CA ALA A 106 3.36 -6.24 34.11
C ALA A 106 2.35 -5.09 34.17
N ARG A 107 2.82 -3.84 34.09
CA ARG A 107 1.95 -2.65 34.06
C ARG A 107 1.00 -2.65 32.87
N GLY A 108 1.50 -2.98 31.67
CA GLY A 108 0.71 -3.09 30.46
C GLY A 108 -0.37 -4.16 30.57
N ASN A 109 -0.02 -5.33 31.10
CA ASN A 109 -0.96 -6.42 31.35
C ASN A 109 -2.11 -6.02 32.29
N VAL A 110 -1.79 -5.33 33.38
CA VAL A 110 -2.80 -4.83 34.33
C VAL A 110 -3.71 -3.78 33.69
N ALA A 111 -3.17 -2.92 32.82
CA ALA A 111 -3.94 -1.84 32.20
C ALA A 111 -4.90 -2.28 31.06
N VAL A 112 -4.75 -3.50 30.51
CA VAL A 112 -5.54 -3.99 29.36
C VAL A 112 -7.06 -3.84 29.53
N PRO A 113 -7.69 -4.23 30.66
CA PRO A 113 -9.14 -4.12 30.82
C PRO A 113 -9.62 -2.65 30.75
N ALA A 114 -8.80 -1.73 31.28
CA ALA A 114 -9.10 -0.30 31.27
C ALA A 114 -8.93 0.34 29.90
N VAL A 115 -8.10 -0.24 29.01
CA VAL A 115 -8.03 0.17 27.59
C VAL A 115 -9.38 -0.06 26.93
N TYR A 116 -9.96 -1.24 27.12
CA TYR A 116 -11.26 -1.59 26.50
C TYR A 116 -12.44 -0.88 27.16
N ALA A 117 -12.33 -0.51 28.44
CA ALA A 117 -13.28 0.37 29.12
C ALA A 117 -13.20 1.83 28.63
N GLY A 118 -12.13 2.22 27.92
CA GLY A 118 -11.95 3.58 27.41
C GLY A 118 -11.40 4.57 28.45
N SER A 119 -10.72 4.08 29.49
CA SER A 119 -10.08 4.91 30.51
C SER A 119 -8.87 5.65 29.91
N PRO A 120 -8.72 6.98 30.17
CA PRO A 120 -7.59 7.76 29.65
C PRO A 120 -6.23 7.19 30.07
N GLY A 121 -5.24 7.33 29.19
CA GLY A 121 -3.88 6.79 29.36
C GLY A 121 -3.25 7.03 30.74
N PRO A 122 -3.12 8.29 31.18
CA PRO A 122 -2.51 8.62 32.48
C PRO A 122 -3.25 8.00 33.66
N VAL A 123 -4.59 7.97 33.62
CA VAL A 123 -5.43 7.44 34.69
C VAL A 123 -5.27 5.92 34.81
N ARG A 124 -5.30 5.20 33.68
CA ARG A 124 -5.10 3.74 33.70
C ARG A 124 -3.68 3.36 34.12
N THR A 125 -2.67 4.12 33.72
CA THR A 125 -1.28 3.87 34.14
C THR A 125 -1.11 4.04 35.64
N ALA A 126 -1.58 5.16 36.21
CA ALA A 126 -1.47 5.41 37.65
C ALA A 126 -2.20 4.33 38.47
N ARG A 127 -3.41 3.93 38.07
CA ARG A 127 -4.16 2.86 38.75
C ARG A 127 -3.47 1.50 38.64
N ALA A 128 -2.92 1.15 37.47
CA ALA A 128 -2.17 -0.10 37.31
C ALA A 128 -0.93 -0.14 38.22
N GLU A 129 -0.20 0.98 38.34
CA GLU A 129 0.97 1.09 39.22
C GLU A 129 0.57 0.99 40.70
N GLN A 130 -0.53 1.61 41.11
CA GLN A 130 -1.07 1.47 42.48
C GLN A 130 -1.46 0.02 42.82
N LEU A 131 -2.15 -0.67 41.90
CA LEU A 131 -2.53 -2.07 42.09
C LEU A 131 -1.29 -2.98 42.17
N LEU A 132 -0.28 -2.75 41.33
CA LEU A 132 0.97 -3.50 41.40
C LEU A 132 1.76 -3.22 42.68
N GLN A 133 1.78 -1.97 43.17
CA GLN A 133 2.38 -1.64 44.47
C GLN A 133 1.68 -2.37 45.61
N ARG A 134 0.35 -2.37 45.62
CA ARG A 134 -0.47 -3.08 46.63
C ARG A 134 -0.12 -4.56 46.68
N LEU A 135 0.13 -5.19 45.53
CA LEU A 135 0.48 -6.60 45.43
C LEU A 135 1.99 -6.88 45.54
N GLY A 136 2.78 -5.92 46.03
CA GLY A 136 4.22 -6.11 46.26
C GLY A 136 5.06 -6.26 44.98
N LEU A 137 4.61 -5.68 43.87
CA LEU A 137 5.26 -5.73 42.55
C LEU A 137 5.83 -4.37 42.10
N ALA A 138 6.11 -3.47 43.05
CA ALA A 138 6.60 -2.12 42.76
C ALA A 138 7.88 -2.11 41.91
N ASP A 139 8.85 -2.97 42.25
CA ASP A 139 10.15 -3.06 41.54
C ASP A 139 10.10 -3.92 40.27
N ARG A 140 8.90 -4.41 39.91
CA ARG A 140 8.70 -5.41 38.84
C ARG A 140 7.72 -4.94 37.77
N MET A 141 7.25 -3.70 37.82
CA MET A 141 6.22 -3.17 36.93
C MET A 141 6.59 -3.20 35.44
N HIS A 142 7.87 -3.06 35.12
CA HIS A 142 8.39 -3.03 33.76
C HIS A 142 8.91 -4.39 33.26
N HIS A 143 8.81 -5.43 34.09
CA HIS A 143 9.20 -6.77 33.69
C HIS A 143 8.14 -7.39 32.79
N LYS A 144 8.58 -8.10 31.75
CA LYS A 144 7.73 -8.97 30.93
C LYS A 144 7.39 -10.25 31.69
N PRO A 145 6.31 -10.97 31.33
CA PRO A 145 5.92 -12.23 31.99
C PRO A 145 7.06 -13.24 32.14
N GLY A 146 7.89 -13.40 31.10
CA GLY A 146 9.07 -14.30 31.15
C GLY A 146 10.17 -13.91 32.14
N GLN A 147 10.08 -12.73 32.76
CA GLN A 147 11.01 -12.21 33.77
C GLN A 147 10.41 -12.23 35.19
N LEU A 148 9.22 -12.81 35.38
CA LEU A 148 8.48 -12.89 36.64
C LEU A 148 8.34 -14.35 37.09
N SER A 149 8.40 -14.59 38.40
CA SER A 149 8.08 -15.92 38.97
C SER A 149 6.58 -16.24 38.82
N GLY A 150 6.19 -17.52 38.97
CA GLY A 150 4.78 -17.93 38.90
C GLY A 150 3.87 -17.14 39.85
N GLY A 151 4.27 -17.03 41.14
CA GLY A 151 3.53 -16.22 42.12
C GLY A 151 3.43 -14.75 41.75
N GLN A 152 4.50 -14.17 41.18
CA GLN A 152 4.47 -12.79 40.69
C GLN A 152 3.53 -12.63 39.50
N GLN A 153 3.55 -13.57 38.54
CA GLN A 153 2.63 -13.55 37.39
C GLN A 153 1.17 -13.69 37.85
N GLN A 154 0.90 -14.53 38.86
CA GLN A 154 -0.44 -14.64 39.42
C GLN A 154 -0.89 -13.33 40.06
N ARG A 155 -0.02 -12.66 40.83
CA ARG A 155 -0.31 -11.32 41.36
C ARG A 155 -0.56 -10.28 40.28
N VAL A 156 0.15 -10.33 39.15
CA VAL A 156 -0.17 -9.48 37.97
C VAL A 156 -1.58 -9.79 37.44
N SER A 157 -1.96 -11.07 37.37
CA SER A 157 -3.32 -11.48 36.96
C SER A 157 -4.40 -10.98 37.92
N ILE A 158 -4.14 -11.01 39.24
CA ILE A 158 -5.03 -10.45 40.27
C ILE A 158 -5.17 -8.93 40.08
N ALA A 159 -4.06 -8.19 39.93
CA ALA A 159 -4.12 -6.76 39.67
C ALA A 159 -4.91 -6.44 38.39
N ARG A 160 -4.75 -7.25 37.34
CA ARG A 160 -5.54 -7.13 36.10
C ARG A 160 -7.03 -7.35 36.35
N ALA A 161 -7.42 -8.36 37.13
CA ALA A 161 -8.81 -8.61 37.48
C ALA A 161 -9.46 -7.43 38.25
N LEU A 162 -8.67 -6.72 39.07
CA LEU A 162 -9.12 -5.56 39.85
C LEU A 162 -9.12 -4.24 39.07
N MET A 163 -8.58 -4.22 37.85
CA MET A 163 -8.34 -2.98 37.12
C MET A 163 -9.63 -2.18 36.89
N ASN A 164 -10.73 -2.86 36.53
CA ASN A 164 -12.03 -2.22 36.31
C ASN A 164 -12.95 -2.22 37.54
N GLY A 165 -12.46 -2.68 38.69
CA GLY A 165 -13.25 -2.80 39.93
C GLY A 165 -13.39 -4.26 40.35
N GLY A 166 -13.80 -5.15 39.44
CA GLY A 166 -13.90 -6.59 39.73
C GLY A 166 -14.96 -6.90 40.78
N GLU A 167 -16.22 -6.50 40.56
CA GLU A 167 -17.34 -6.79 41.46
C GLU A 167 -17.49 -8.31 41.72
N VAL A 168 -17.26 -9.11 40.67
CA VAL A 168 -17.16 -10.56 40.72
C VAL A 168 -15.78 -11.00 40.23
N ILE A 169 -15.03 -11.69 41.08
CA ILE A 169 -13.73 -12.27 40.76
C ILE A 169 -13.91 -13.77 40.55
N LEU A 170 -13.66 -14.24 39.33
CA LEU A 170 -13.66 -15.65 38.97
C LEU A 170 -12.22 -16.16 38.98
N ALA A 171 -11.93 -17.11 39.86
CA ALA A 171 -10.60 -17.66 40.06
C ALA A 171 -10.58 -19.16 39.70
N ASP A 172 -10.01 -19.50 38.55
CA ASP A 172 -9.81 -20.87 38.09
C ASP A 172 -8.49 -21.43 38.63
N GLU A 173 -8.56 -22.37 39.56
CA GLU A 173 -7.42 -22.99 40.24
C GLU A 173 -6.30 -21.99 40.61
N PRO A 174 -6.60 -20.97 41.43
CA PRO A 174 -5.70 -19.84 41.64
C PRO A 174 -4.34 -20.20 42.27
N THR A 175 -4.25 -21.36 42.93
CA THR A 175 -3.04 -21.87 43.60
C THR A 175 -2.40 -23.06 42.88
N GLY A 176 -3.04 -23.65 41.87
CA GLY A 176 -2.62 -24.93 41.29
C GLY A 176 -1.26 -24.92 40.56
N ALA A 177 -0.76 -23.75 40.18
CA ALA A 177 0.52 -23.56 39.51
C ALA A 177 1.60 -22.91 40.42
N LEU A 178 1.35 -22.84 41.73
CA LEU A 178 2.16 -22.13 42.72
C LEU A 178 2.76 -23.07 43.76
N ASP A 179 3.88 -22.65 44.35
CA ASP A 179 4.38 -23.27 45.59
C ASP A 179 3.49 -22.88 46.78
N THR A 180 3.53 -23.67 47.85
CA THR A 180 2.65 -23.51 49.02
C THR A 180 2.65 -22.09 49.58
N LYS A 181 3.83 -21.46 49.71
CA LYS A 181 3.95 -20.10 50.25
C LYS A 181 3.28 -19.06 49.33
N SER A 182 3.56 -19.11 48.03
CA SER A 182 2.91 -18.22 47.07
C SER A 182 1.40 -18.48 47.00
N GLY A 183 0.96 -19.73 47.16
CA GLY A 183 -0.46 -20.10 47.19
C GLY A 183 -1.19 -19.49 48.38
N GLU A 184 -0.61 -19.57 49.59
CA GLU A 184 -1.14 -18.94 50.80
C GLU A 184 -1.22 -17.41 50.65
N GLU A 185 -0.19 -16.77 50.08
CA GLU A 185 -0.19 -15.33 49.81
C GLU A 185 -1.35 -14.93 48.86
N VAL A 186 -1.59 -15.72 47.79
CA VAL A 186 -2.70 -15.48 46.86
C VAL A 186 -4.06 -15.66 47.53
N MET A 187 -4.23 -16.70 48.35
CA MET A 187 -5.47 -16.92 49.09
C MET A 187 -5.73 -15.83 50.13
N ALA A 188 -4.69 -15.32 50.78
CA ALA A 188 -4.80 -14.18 51.69
C ALA A 188 -5.30 -12.92 50.95
N ILE A 189 -4.76 -12.63 49.76
CA ILE A 189 -5.20 -11.50 48.93
C ILE A 189 -6.68 -11.66 48.54
N LEU A 190 -7.12 -12.85 48.10
CA LEU A 190 -8.52 -13.09 47.78
C LEU A 190 -9.42 -12.91 49.01
N GLY A 191 -9.01 -13.43 50.17
CA GLY A 191 -9.73 -13.23 51.42
C GLY A 191 -9.89 -11.75 51.80
N GLU A 192 -8.83 -10.95 51.64
CA GLU A 192 -8.88 -9.50 51.86
C GLU A 192 -9.85 -8.79 50.90
N LEU A 193 -9.84 -9.14 49.61
CA LEU A 193 -10.76 -8.59 48.62
C LEU A 193 -12.22 -8.96 48.95
N HIS A 194 -12.48 -10.19 49.38
CA HIS A 194 -13.80 -10.58 49.84
C HIS A 194 -14.25 -9.74 51.05
N ALA A 195 -13.35 -9.50 52.02
CA ALA A 195 -13.65 -8.62 53.15
C ALA A 195 -13.92 -7.17 52.74
N GLU A 196 -13.33 -6.70 51.62
CA GLU A 196 -13.63 -5.39 51.00
C GLU A 196 -14.97 -5.36 50.25
N GLY A 197 -15.69 -6.48 50.16
CA GLY A 197 -17.03 -6.59 49.57
C GLY A 197 -17.07 -7.19 48.17
N HIS A 198 -15.95 -7.68 47.64
CA HIS A 198 -15.93 -8.37 46.35
C HIS A 198 -16.61 -9.74 46.44
N THR A 199 -17.40 -10.09 45.41
CA THR A 199 -17.90 -11.46 45.24
C THR A 199 -16.77 -12.30 44.65
N ILE A 200 -16.39 -13.39 45.30
CA ILE A 200 -15.29 -14.25 44.84
C ILE A 200 -15.81 -15.66 44.60
N ILE A 201 -15.57 -16.19 43.40
CA ILE A 201 -15.92 -17.55 43.03
C ILE A 201 -14.64 -18.28 42.65
N ILE A 202 -14.24 -19.23 43.49
CA ILE A 202 -13.05 -20.06 43.30
C ILE A 202 -13.49 -21.38 42.71
N VAL A 203 -12.89 -21.78 41.59
CA VAL A 203 -13.08 -23.10 41.00
C VAL A 203 -11.83 -23.91 41.31
N THR A 204 -11.98 -25.04 42.00
CA THR A 204 -10.84 -25.86 42.42
C THR A 204 -11.21 -27.34 42.49
N HIS A 205 -10.23 -28.24 42.36
CA HIS A 205 -10.40 -29.64 42.71
C HIS A 205 -9.80 -29.96 44.10
N ASP A 206 -9.07 -29.02 44.70
CA ASP A 206 -8.42 -29.17 45.99
C ASP A 206 -9.34 -28.65 47.12
N MET A 207 -9.69 -29.54 48.04
CA MET A 207 -10.53 -29.20 49.19
C MET A 207 -9.83 -28.23 50.14
N SER A 208 -8.51 -28.29 50.29
CA SER A 208 -7.76 -27.37 51.16
C SER A 208 -7.91 -25.93 50.71
N VAL A 209 -7.97 -25.70 49.38
CA VAL A 209 -8.25 -24.38 48.80
C VAL A 209 -9.73 -23.99 48.99
N ALA A 210 -10.65 -24.94 48.85
CA ALA A 210 -12.08 -24.70 48.99
C ALA A 210 -12.49 -24.33 50.43
N GLU A 211 -11.78 -24.86 51.43
CA GLU A 211 -12.00 -24.58 52.85
C GLU A 211 -11.74 -23.12 53.24
N HIS A 212 -11.09 -22.32 52.37
CA HIS A 212 -10.98 -20.87 52.55
C HIS A 212 -12.28 -20.11 52.24
N ALA A 213 -13.23 -20.71 51.51
CA ALA A 213 -14.49 -20.08 51.13
C ALA A 213 -15.59 -20.30 52.18
N GLN A 214 -16.50 -19.33 52.32
CA GLN A 214 -17.62 -19.38 53.26
C GLN A 214 -18.74 -20.31 52.79
N ARG A 215 -18.79 -20.63 51.50
CA ARG A 215 -19.76 -21.54 50.89
C ARG A 215 -19.04 -22.47 49.92
N ILE A 216 -19.29 -23.77 50.04
CA ILE A 216 -18.68 -24.80 49.20
C ILE A 216 -19.80 -25.51 48.43
N ILE A 217 -19.71 -25.44 47.11
CA ILE A 217 -20.62 -26.06 46.15
C ILE A 217 -19.87 -27.23 45.50
N GLU A 218 -20.43 -28.42 45.57
CA GLU A 218 -19.85 -29.63 45.01
C GLU A 218 -20.58 -30.01 43.72
N ILE A 219 -19.84 -30.05 42.60
CA ILE A 219 -20.36 -30.42 41.27
C ILE A 219 -19.82 -31.78 40.85
N ARG A 220 -20.73 -32.63 40.36
CA ARG A 220 -20.39 -33.96 39.85
C ARG A 220 -21.30 -34.30 38.67
N ASP A 221 -20.69 -34.85 37.62
CA ASP A 221 -21.40 -35.32 36.41
C ASP A 221 -22.36 -34.25 35.80
N GLY A 222 -22.01 -32.97 35.93
CA GLY A 222 -22.79 -31.84 35.42
C GLY A 222 -23.89 -31.31 36.33
N GLU A 223 -24.05 -31.86 37.54
CA GLU A 223 -25.08 -31.51 38.51
C GLU A 223 -24.47 -31.03 39.84
N ILE A 224 -25.14 -30.11 40.53
CA ILE A 224 -24.75 -29.70 41.89
C ILE A 224 -25.29 -30.74 42.87
N ILE A 225 -24.38 -31.45 43.55
CA ILE A 225 -24.73 -32.53 44.48
C ILE A 225 -24.74 -32.06 45.94
N ALA A 226 -24.01 -31.00 46.26
CA ALA A 226 -24.01 -30.40 47.59
C ALA A 226 -23.78 -28.89 47.51
N ASP A 227 -24.42 -28.15 48.40
CA ASP A 227 -24.25 -26.72 48.58
C ASP A 227 -24.30 -26.44 50.09
N ARG A 228 -23.13 -26.19 50.69
CA ARG A 228 -22.99 -26.11 52.14
C ARG A 228 -22.25 -24.85 52.56
N ALA A 229 -22.75 -24.20 53.61
CA ALA A 229 -22.00 -23.17 54.31
C ALA A 229 -20.80 -23.80 55.03
N ASN A 230 -19.67 -23.11 55.03
CA ASN A 230 -18.45 -23.49 55.72
C ASN A 230 -18.20 -22.52 56.88
N PRO A 231 -18.68 -22.85 58.10
CA PRO A 231 -18.50 -21.98 59.27
C PRO A 231 -17.04 -21.92 59.75
N ALA A 232 -16.16 -22.82 59.28
CA ALA A 232 -14.75 -22.85 59.62
C ALA A 232 -13.89 -21.96 58.71
N ALA A 233 -14.49 -21.25 57.74
CA ALA A 233 -13.76 -20.38 56.83
C ALA A 233 -12.99 -19.27 57.61
N PRO A 234 -11.76 -18.93 57.20
CA PRO A 234 -10.98 -17.88 57.85
C PRO A 234 -11.71 -16.53 57.79
N SER A 235 -11.65 -15.77 58.87
CA SER A 235 -12.15 -14.39 58.89
C SER A 235 -11.05 -13.43 58.42
N TYR A 236 -11.30 -12.75 57.30
CA TYR A 236 -10.39 -11.76 56.75
C TYR A 236 -10.85 -10.35 57.15
N ARG A 237 -9.90 -9.44 57.34
CA ARG A 237 -10.18 -8.05 57.71
C ARG A 237 -10.00 -7.14 56.51
N ALA A 238 -11.01 -6.33 56.19
CA ALA A 238 -10.90 -5.30 55.17
C ALA A 238 -9.82 -4.29 55.55
N GLN A 239 -8.90 -3.99 54.63
CA GLN A 239 -7.86 -2.99 54.84
C GLN A 239 -8.32 -1.58 54.39
N ARG A 240 -9.46 -1.47 53.68
CA ARG A 240 -10.02 -0.20 53.19
C ARG A 240 -11.54 -0.24 53.02
N GLU A 241 -12.16 0.94 52.93
CA GLU A 241 -13.54 1.13 52.46
C GLU A 241 -13.65 0.89 50.95
N PRO A 242 -14.80 0.38 50.46
CA PRO A 242 -15.01 0.04 49.05
C PRO A 242 -14.78 1.26 48.14
N SER A 243 -13.87 1.11 47.17
CA SER A 243 -13.53 2.19 46.24
C SER A 243 -14.66 2.41 45.21
N ALA A 244 -15.12 3.65 45.07
CA ALA A 244 -16.10 4.05 44.06
C ALA A 244 -15.59 3.78 42.63
N GLY A 245 -16.52 3.34 41.77
CA GLY A 245 -16.28 2.97 40.38
C GLY A 245 -15.61 4.06 39.54
N VAL A 246 -15.00 3.62 38.44
CA VAL A 246 -14.19 4.47 37.56
C VAL A 246 -15.05 5.48 36.80
N ALA A 247 -14.63 6.75 36.80
CA ALA A 247 -15.26 7.81 36.02
C ALA A 247 -15.11 7.55 34.52
N HIS A 248 -16.22 7.54 33.79
CA HIS A 248 -16.25 7.34 32.35
C HIS A 248 -15.90 8.66 31.61
N GLY A 249 -14.91 8.59 30.71
CA GLY A 249 -14.54 9.72 29.85
C GLY A 249 -15.55 9.94 28.72
N SER A 250 -15.43 11.07 28.01
CA SER A 250 -16.28 11.39 26.85
C SER A 250 -16.13 10.36 25.71
N SER A 251 -17.24 10.02 25.05
CA SER A 251 -17.32 8.93 24.05
C SER A 251 -16.35 9.09 22.86
N TRP A 252 -16.07 10.34 22.45
CA TRP A 252 -15.18 10.64 21.33
C TRP A 252 -13.69 10.53 21.71
N GLN A 253 -13.30 10.99 22.90
CA GLN A 253 -11.93 10.82 23.42
C GLN A 253 -11.60 9.34 23.59
N ALA A 254 -12.55 8.55 24.12
CA ALA A 254 -12.38 7.12 24.26
C ALA A 254 -12.19 6.40 22.90
N ALA A 255 -12.86 6.86 21.84
CA ALA A 255 -12.68 6.30 20.49
C ALA A 255 -11.29 6.60 19.91
N ARG A 256 -10.82 7.84 20.06
CA ARG A 256 -9.47 8.23 19.65
C ARG A 256 -8.41 7.45 20.42
N ASP A 257 -8.56 7.35 21.74
CA ASP A 257 -7.61 6.64 22.60
C ASP A 257 -7.52 5.16 22.24
N ARG A 258 -8.66 4.50 21.98
CA ARG A 258 -8.68 3.10 21.49
C ARG A 258 -7.94 2.94 20.17
N PHE A 259 -8.14 3.84 19.21
CA PHE A 259 -7.41 3.80 17.94
C PHE A 259 -5.90 3.98 18.14
N THR A 260 -5.49 4.95 18.98
CA THR A 260 -4.07 5.17 19.29
C THR A 260 -3.44 3.97 19.99
N GLU A 261 -4.20 3.28 20.85
CA GLU A 261 -3.70 2.08 21.52
C GLU A 261 -3.62 0.90 20.55
N ALA A 262 -4.61 0.72 19.67
CA ALA A 262 -4.56 -0.30 18.62
C ALA A 262 -3.35 -0.10 17.69
N PHE A 263 -3.05 1.16 17.33
CA PHE A 263 -1.84 1.52 16.58
C PHE A 263 -0.56 1.21 17.36
N ARG A 264 -0.50 1.57 18.65
CA ARG A 264 0.65 1.27 19.52
C ARG A 264 0.87 -0.24 19.65
N MET A 265 -0.19 -1.01 19.83
CA MET A 265 -0.14 -2.47 19.93
C MET A 265 0.32 -3.11 18.63
N ALA A 266 -0.17 -2.64 17.48
CA ALA A 266 0.29 -3.08 16.17
C ALA A 266 1.81 -2.82 15.99
N LEU A 267 2.30 -1.64 16.39
CA LEU A 267 3.73 -1.31 16.32
C LEU A 267 4.59 -2.19 17.23
N LEU A 268 4.14 -2.44 18.46
CA LEU A 268 4.82 -3.35 19.39
C LEU A 268 4.88 -4.78 18.85
N ALA A 269 3.76 -5.27 18.31
CA ALA A 269 3.66 -6.60 17.70
C ALA A 269 4.59 -6.76 16.49
N MET A 270 4.66 -5.74 15.61
CA MET A 270 5.59 -5.74 14.47
C MET A 270 7.06 -5.72 14.93
N ASN A 271 7.39 -4.95 15.98
CA ASN A 271 8.74 -4.91 16.52
C ASN A 271 9.14 -6.22 17.22
N ALA A 272 8.18 -6.95 17.79
CA ALA A 272 8.42 -8.27 18.36
C ALA A 272 8.78 -9.31 17.29
N HIS A 273 8.16 -9.24 16.10
CA HIS A 273 8.36 -10.20 15.00
C HIS A 273 9.02 -9.60 13.75
N ARG A 274 10.17 -8.95 13.91
CA ARG A 274 10.87 -8.19 12.86
C ARG A 274 11.07 -8.94 11.54
N LEU A 275 11.51 -10.20 11.59
CA LEU A 275 11.80 -10.99 10.38
C LEU A 275 10.53 -11.19 9.54
N ARG A 276 9.42 -11.53 10.20
CA ARG A 276 8.11 -11.72 9.56
C ARG A 276 7.61 -10.42 8.95
N THR A 277 7.68 -9.32 9.71
CA THR A 277 7.29 -7.99 9.23
C THR A 277 8.16 -7.56 8.04
N PHE A 278 9.46 -7.84 8.06
CA PHE A 278 10.34 -7.54 6.93
C PHE A 278 9.99 -8.35 5.67
N LEU A 279 9.80 -9.67 5.80
CA LEU A 279 9.47 -10.55 4.67
C LEU A 279 8.11 -10.22 4.05
N THR A 280 7.11 -9.83 4.86
CA THR A 280 5.80 -9.38 4.36
C THR A 280 5.89 -8.03 3.65
N MET A 281 6.63 -7.08 4.22
CA MET A 281 6.86 -5.79 3.56
C MET A 281 7.63 -5.94 2.24
N LEU A 282 8.58 -6.88 2.15
CA LEU A 282 9.41 -7.05 0.95
C LEU A 282 8.59 -7.29 -0.32
N GLY A 283 7.54 -8.10 -0.26
CA GLY A 283 6.64 -8.32 -1.41
C GLY A 283 5.95 -7.02 -1.87
N ILE A 284 5.48 -6.21 -0.92
CA ILE A 284 4.86 -4.90 -1.21
C ILE A 284 5.90 -3.90 -1.73
N ILE A 285 7.09 -3.87 -1.15
CA ILE A 285 8.20 -2.99 -1.57
C ILE A 285 8.55 -3.26 -3.02
N ILE A 286 8.77 -4.53 -3.39
CA ILE A 286 9.13 -4.92 -4.77
C ILE A 286 7.97 -4.62 -5.72
N GLY A 287 6.73 -4.93 -5.33
CA GLY A 287 5.54 -4.66 -6.14
C GLY A 287 5.37 -3.16 -6.45
N ILE A 288 5.41 -2.31 -5.42
CA ILE A 288 5.27 -0.86 -5.59
C ILE A 288 6.46 -0.27 -6.33
N ALA A 289 7.69 -0.71 -6.04
CA ALA A 289 8.87 -0.23 -6.74
C ALA A 289 8.81 -0.55 -8.24
N SER A 290 8.35 -1.75 -8.61
CA SER A 290 8.15 -2.17 -9.99
C SER A 290 7.10 -1.29 -10.71
N VAL A 291 5.91 -1.13 -10.11
CA VAL A 291 4.83 -0.30 -10.70
C VAL A 291 5.29 1.13 -10.94
N VAL A 292 5.86 1.78 -9.92
CA VAL A 292 6.28 3.19 -10.02
C VAL A 292 7.41 3.36 -11.04
N SER A 293 8.39 2.44 -11.06
CA SER A 293 9.53 2.52 -11.98
C SER A 293 9.10 2.31 -13.43
N VAL A 294 8.25 1.33 -13.70
CA VAL A 294 7.73 1.05 -15.06
C VAL A 294 6.95 2.23 -15.61
N VAL A 295 6.06 2.82 -14.80
CA VAL A 295 5.26 3.97 -15.24
C VAL A 295 6.14 5.20 -15.46
N ALA A 296 7.13 5.44 -14.60
CA ALA A 296 8.07 6.54 -14.76
C ALA A 296 8.97 6.38 -16.00
N LEU A 297 9.42 5.16 -16.27
CA LEU A 297 10.19 4.82 -17.48
C LEU A 297 9.34 4.96 -18.75
N GLY A 298 8.09 4.49 -18.71
CA GLY A 298 7.14 4.60 -19.83
C GLY A 298 6.85 6.06 -20.19
N ASN A 299 6.51 6.88 -19.19
CA ASN A 299 6.25 8.31 -19.37
C ASN A 299 7.50 9.06 -19.85
N GLY A 300 8.67 8.74 -19.29
CA GLY A 300 9.93 9.35 -19.70
C GLY A 300 10.34 8.98 -21.13
N SER A 301 10.16 7.71 -21.51
CA SER A 301 10.37 7.24 -22.88
C SER A 301 9.39 7.89 -23.86
N GLN A 302 8.10 7.98 -23.49
CA GLN A 302 7.09 8.67 -24.29
C GLN A 302 7.48 10.13 -24.53
N GLN A 303 7.83 10.85 -23.47
CA GLN A 303 8.21 12.26 -23.55
C GLN A 303 9.46 12.47 -24.40
N GLN A 304 10.47 11.59 -24.25
CA GLN A 304 11.69 11.63 -25.05
C GLN A 304 11.40 11.41 -26.54
N ILE A 305 10.55 10.42 -26.87
CA ILE A 305 10.16 10.15 -28.25
C ILE A 305 9.38 11.33 -28.84
N LEU A 306 8.43 11.90 -28.09
CA LEU A 306 7.68 13.08 -28.51
C LEU A 306 8.57 14.31 -28.72
N GLN A 307 9.57 14.52 -27.86
CA GLN A 307 10.55 15.59 -28.04
C GLN A 307 11.38 15.38 -29.30
N ASN A 308 11.88 14.17 -29.54
CA ASN A 308 12.61 13.81 -30.76
C ASN A 308 11.78 14.03 -32.04
N ILE A 309 10.45 13.82 -31.97
CA ILE A 309 9.54 14.06 -33.10
C ILE A 309 9.24 15.55 -33.27
N SER A 310 9.00 16.28 -32.17
CA SER A 310 8.74 17.73 -32.23
C SER A 310 9.90 18.51 -32.86
N ALA A 311 11.13 17.98 -32.76
CA ALA A 311 12.31 18.52 -33.42
C ALA A 311 12.27 18.42 -34.97
N LEU A 312 11.37 17.62 -35.56
CA LEU A 312 11.17 17.50 -37.01
C LEU A 312 10.30 18.63 -37.59
N GLY A 313 9.75 19.50 -36.74
CA GLY A 313 8.75 20.50 -37.10
C GLY A 313 7.35 20.02 -36.73
N THR A 314 6.64 20.77 -35.89
CA THR A 314 5.26 20.48 -35.53
C THR A 314 4.34 20.94 -36.66
N ASN A 315 3.51 20.03 -37.18
CA ASN A 315 2.51 20.25 -38.23
C ASN A 315 3.05 20.30 -39.67
N THR A 316 3.94 19.36 -40.03
CA THR A 316 4.39 19.20 -41.43
C THR A 316 3.73 18.03 -42.14
N ILE A 317 3.37 18.25 -43.40
CA ILE A 317 2.92 17.23 -44.36
C ILE A 317 3.99 17.12 -45.45
N ASP A 318 4.58 15.95 -45.59
CA ASP A 318 5.55 15.64 -46.64
C ASP A 318 4.83 14.99 -47.83
N VAL A 319 4.98 15.58 -49.02
CA VAL A 319 4.42 15.09 -50.28
C VAL A 319 5.49 14.36 -51.06
N TYR A 320 5.24 13.10 -51.42
CA TYR A 320 6.16 12.26 -52.18
C TYR A 320 5.53 11.77 -53.48
N PRO A 321 6.31 11.59 -54.56
CA PRO A 321 5.83 11.00 -55.80
C PRO A 321 5.58 9.49 -55.66
N GLY A 322 4.62 8.96 -56.42
CA GLY A 322 4.22 7.54 -56.42
C GLY A 322 3.03 7.25 -55.52
N ARG A 323 2.77 5.97 -55.24
CA ARG A 323 1.60 5.52 -54.45
C ARG A 323 1.89 5.20 -52.98
N GLY A 324 3.15 5.15 -52.57
CA GLY A 324 3.53 4.88 -51.18
C GLY A 324 5.00 4.50 -51.00
N PHE A 325 5.43 4.38 -49.74
CA PHE A 325 6.77 3.89 -49.37
C PHE A 325 6.92 2.42 -49.77
N GLY A 326 7.58 2.16 -50.90
CA GLY A 326 7.75 0.80 -51.46
C GLY A 326 7.29 0.65 -52.91
N ASP A 327 6.73 1.70 -53.52
CA ASP A 327 6.43 1.70 -54.95
C ASP A 327 7.73 1.68 -55.78
N MET A 328 8.04 0.51 -56.36
CA MET A 328 9.21 0.32 -57.24
C MET A 328 9.17 1.21 -58.50
N ARG A 329 8.02 1.80 -58.83
CA ARG A 329 7.86 2.71 -59.98
C ARG A 329 7.88 4.18 -59.59
N SER A 330 8.00 4.52 -58.30
CA SER A 330 8.06 5.90 -57.79
C SER A 330 9.12 6.75 -58.51
N ALA A 331 10.30 6.18 -58.80
CA ALA A 331 11.38 6.87 -59.51
C ALA A 331 11.03 7.26 -60.97
N ARG A 332 9.99 6.67 -61.57
CA ARG A 332 9.48 7.05 -62.91
C ARG A 332 8.43 8.17 -62.85
N VAL A 333 7.89 8.46 -61.67
CA VAL A 333 6.88 9.52 -61.48
C VAL A 333 7.61 10.84 -61.29
N GLN A 334 7.67 11.61 -62.37
CA GLN A 334 8.46 12.85 -62.50
C GLN A 334 7.59 14.11 -62.50
N THR A 335 6.37 14.00 -61.99
CA THR A 335 5.32 15.02 -62.10
C THR A 335 5.41 16.10 -61.02
N LEU A 336 5.94 15.78 -59.84
CA LEU A 336 6.11 16.70 -58.73
C LEU A 336 7.20 17.75 -59.04
N LYS A 337 6.79 19.03 -59.14
CA LYS A 337 7.69 20.13 -59.52
C LYS A 337 7.74 21.21 -58.43
N ALA A 338 8.78 22.04 -58.49
CA ALA A 338 8.92 23.19 -57.59
C ALA A 338 7.73 24.18 -57.69
N SER A 339 7.09 24.28 -58.87
CA SER A 339 5.89 25.10 -59.06
C SER A 339 4.70 24.65 -58.21
N ASP A 340 4.67 23.40 -57.78
CA ASP A 340 3.60 22.88 -56.92
C ASP A 340 3.81 23.34 -55.47
N ALA A 341 5.07 23.46 -55.03
CA ALA A 341 5.39 24.10 -53.75
C ALA A 341 4.98 25.58 -53.74
N ASP A 342 5.18 26.30 -54.85
CA ASP A 342 4.73 27.69 -55.01
C ASP A 342 3.19 27.82 -55.02
N ALA A 343 2.48 26.80 -55.52
CA ALA A 343 1.01 26.79 -55.51
C ALA A 343 0.48 26.48 -54.10
N LEU A 344 1.16 25.60 -53.36
CA LEU A 344 0.85 25.24 -51.98
C LEU A 344 1.12 26.41 -51.02
N SER A 345 2.22 27.14 -51.20
CA SER A 345 2.56 28.29 -50.34
C SER A 345 1.59 29.47 -50.44
N ARG A 346 0.74 29.51 -51.47
CA ARG A 346 -0.31 30.53 -51.65
C ARG A 346 -1.64 30.19 -50.97
N GLN A 347 -1.77 28.98 -50.42
CA GLN A 347 -3.00 28.56 -49.76
C GLN A 347 -3.11 29.15 -48.36
N SER A 348 -4.31 29.50 -47.94
CA SER A 348 -4.58 30.13 -46.64
C SER A 348 -4.31 29.23 -45.43
N TYR A 349 -4.31 27.91 -45.63
CA TYR A 349 -4.01 26.91 -44.59
C TYR A 349 -2.52 26.55 -44.48
N VAL A 350 -1.65 27.12 -45.32
CA VAL A 350 -0.21 26.83 -45.37
C VAL A 350 0.57 28.01 -44.79
N ASP A 351 1.41 27.77 -43.78
CA ASP A 351 2.36 28.77 -43.27
C ASP A 351 3.55 28.91 -44.22
N SER A 352 4.09 27.78 -44.68
CA SER A 352 5.29 27.73 -45.51
C SER A 352 5.38 26.41 -46.27
N ALA A 353 5.96 26.42 -47.47
CA ALA A 353 6.20 25.21 -48.25
C ALA A 353 7.59 25.24 -48.89
N THR A 354 8.28 24.10 -48.87
CA THR A 354 9.63 23.98 -49.43
C THR A 354 9.72 22.75 -50.32
N PRO A 355 10.23 22.89 -51.56
CA PRO A 355 10.67 21.74 -52.32
C PRO A 355 11.96 21.19 -51.70
N SER A 356 12.17 19.88 -51.83
CA SER A 356 13.42 19.23 -51.46
C SER A 356 13.85 18.22 -52.51
N VAL A 357 15.16 18.20 -52.75
CA VAL A 357 15.85 17.20 -53.55
C VAL A 357 17.06 16.72 -52.77
N SER A 358 17.32 15.42 -52.78
CA SER A 358 18.45 14.85 -52.05
C SER A 358 19.37 14.08 -52.99
N SER A 359 20.68 14.23 -52.80
CA SER A 359 21.70 13.45 -53.52
C SER A 359 22.90 13.21 -52.62
N SER A 360 23.60 12.10 -52.82
CA SER A 360 24.83 11.79 -52.11
C SER A 360 26.02 12.05 -53.03
N VAL A 361 26.96 12.88 -52.60
CA VAL A 361 28.17 13.16 -53.38
C VAL A 361 29.41 13.20 -52.49
N THR A 362 30.58 13.10 -53.12
CA THR A 362 31.85 13.35 -52.43
C THR A 362 32.06 14.85 -52.27
N ALA A 363 32.10 15.31 -51.02
CA ALA A 363 32.52 16.66 -50.64
C ALA A 363 34.04 16.67 -50.46
N ARG A 364 34.71 17.70 -50.99
CA ARG A 364 36.16 17.88 -50.91
C ARG A 364 36.50 19.28 -50.41
N TYR A 365 37.42 19.34 -49.46
CA TYR A 365 38.04 20.57 -48.98
C TYR A 365 39.53 20.33 -48.76
N ARG A 366 40.38 21.01 -49.53
CA ARG A 366 41.84 20.79 -49.53
C ARG A 366 42.19 19.30 -49.71
N ASN A 367 42.88 18.71 -48.74
CA ASN A 367 43.31 17.31 -48.77
C ASN A 367 42.29 16.35 -48.13
N GLN A 368 41.13 16.85 -47.70
CA GLN A 368 40.09 16.06 -47.07
C GLN A 368 38.93 15.79 -48.03
N SER A 369 38.45 14.55 -48.03
CA SER A 369 37.29 14.14 -48.80
C SER A 369 36.40 13.21 -47.99
N ALA A 370 35.10 13.46 -47.99
CA ALA A 370 34.12 12.59 -47.35
C ALA A 370 32.82 12.58 -48.15
N THR A 371 32.05 11.50 -48.01
CA THR A 371 30.71 11.42 -48.60
C THR A 371 29.76 12.27 -47.77
N ALA A 372 29.09 13.23 -48.42
CA ALA A 372 28.11 14.10 -47.78
C ALA A 372 26.75 13.97 -48.48
N GLN A 373 25.69 14.00 -47.67
CA GLN A 373 24.33 14.06 -48.14
C GLN A 373 23.99 15.52 -48.45
N ILE A 374 23.75 15.80 -49.73
CA ILE A 374 23.31 17.10 -50.19
C ILE A 374 21.79 17.13 -50.18
N SER A 375 21.25 18.14 -49.49
CA SER A 375 19.84 18.48 -49.52
C SER A 375 19.68 19.80 -50.27
N GLY A 376 19.18 19.73 -51.49
CA GLY A 376 18.69 20.88 -52.23
C GLY A 376 17.36 21.33 -51.63
N VAL A 377 17.32 22.49 -50.98
CA VAL A 377 16.15 22.97 -50.24
C VAL A 377 15.77 24.40 -50.62
N GLY A 378 14.52 24.79 -50.34
CA GLY A 378 14.05 26.16 -50.48
C GLY A 378 14.52 27.05 -49.32
N GLU A 379 14.33 28.37 -49.47
CA GLU A 379 14.60 29.37 -48.42
C GLU A 379 13.85 29.05 -47.12
N GLN A 380 12.57 28.70 -47.23
CA GLN A 380 11.69 28.43 -46.09
C GLN A 380 11.99 27.10 -45.38
N TYR A 381 12.91 26.28 -45.89
CA TYR A 381 13.18 24.95 -45.34
C TYR A 381 13.55 24.98 -43.86
N PHE A 382 14.44 25.90 -43.47
CA PHE A 382 14.90 26.00 -42.09
C PHE A 382 13.77 26.42 -41.14
N ARG A 383 12.80 27.22 -41.63
CA ARG A 383 11.57 27.56 -40.88
C ARG A 383 10.61 26.38 -40.80
N VAL A 384 10.39 25.66 -41.91
CA VAL A 384 9.48 24.52 -42.00
C VAL A 384 9.93 23.36 -41.11
N LYS A 385 11.22 23.00 -41.13
CA LYS A 385 11.79 21.91 -40.32
C LYS A 385 12.34 22.36 -38.96
N GLY A 386 12.13 23.63 -38.57
CA GLY A 386 12.56 24.17 -37.27
C GLY A 386 14.07 24.10 -37.00
N VAL A 387 14.89 24.21 -38.05
CA VAL A 387 16.35 24.12 -37.94
C VAL A 387 16.90 25.42 -37.37
N SER A 388 17.65 25.33 -36.27
CA SER A 388 18.30 26.50 -35.65
C SER A 388 19.70 26.72 -36.23
N LEU A 389 20.06 28.00 -36.39
CA LEU A 389 21.37 28.42 -36.85
C LEU A 389 22.35 28.49 -35.67
N LEU A 390 23.54 27.90 -35.82
CA LEU A 390 24.64 28.03 -34.86
C LEU A 390 25.53 29.23 -35.17
N SER A 391 25.82 29.46 -36.46
CA SER A 391 26.68 30.55 -36.91
C SER A 391 26.38 30.93 -38.37
N GLY A 392 26.67 32.18 -38.74
CA GLY A 392 26.51 32.71 -40.11
C GLY A 392 25.10 33.19 -40.43
N SER A 393 24.59 32.88 -41.61
CA SER A 393 23.22 33.16 -42.04
C SER A 393 22.65 32.01 -42.87
N PHE A 394 21.31 31.93 -42.95
CA PHE A 394 20.66 31.15 -44.00
C PHE A 394 20.78 31.87 -45.36
N PHE A 395 20.39 31.19 -46.43
CA PHE A 395 20.34 31.79 -47.77
C PHE A 395 18.94 32.31 -48.09
N ASP A 396 18.87 33.47 -48.73
CA ASP A 396 17.63 34.19 -49.04
C ASP A 396 17.02 33.75 -50.39
N THR A 397 15.82 34.26 -50.69
CA THR A 397 15.11 33.99 -51.96
C THR A 397 15.95 34.31 -53.19
N ASP A 398 16.79 35.34 -53.14
CA ASP A 398 17.65 35.76 -54.26
C ASP A 398 18.73 34.71 -54.57
N ALA A 399 19.27 34.07 -53.53
CA ALA A 399 20.23 32.98 -53.70
C ALA A 399 19.56 31.76 -54.35
N VAL A 400 18.29 31.50 -54.03
CA VAL A 400 17.51 30.42 -54.64
C VAL A 400 17.18 30.73 -56.10
N LYS A 401 16.68 31.92 -56.41
CA LYS A 401 16.34 32.32 -57.79
C LYS A 401 17.57 32.47 -58.68
N GLY A 402 18.68 32.97 -58.12
CA GLY A 402 19.93 33.24 -58.84
C GLY A 402 20.85 32.03 -59.02
N LEU A 403 20.42 30.81 -58.68
CA LEU A 403 21.28 29.60 -58.72
C LEU A 403 22.57 29.79 -57.91
N GLY A 404 22.44 30.42 -56.73
CA GLY A 404 23.52 30.75 -55.84
C GLY A 404 24.29 29.51 -55.40
N GLN A 405 25.61 29.58 -55.49
CA GLN A 405 26.53 28.54 -55.04
C GLN A 405 26.89 28.75 -53.56
N VAL A 406 25.85 28.73 -52.72
CA VAL A 406 25.99 28.90 -51.26
C VAL A 406 25.49 27.64 -50.56
N ALA A 407 26.08 27.33 -49.41
CA ALA A 407 25.74 26.16 -48.63
C ALA A 407 25.64 26.48 -47.13
N VAL A 408 24.70 25.82 -46.46
CA VAL A 408 24.63 25.73 -45.00
C VAL A 408 25.03 24.31 -44.62
N ILE A 409 25.99 24.15 -43.72
CA ILE A 409 26.50 22.83 -43.32
C ILE A 409 25.99 22.45 -41.92
N ASP A 410 25.87 21.16 -41.63
CA ASP A 410 25.60 20.72 -40.26
C ASP A 410 26.88 20.68 -39.39
N GLU A 411 26.68 20.47 -38.09
CA GLU A 411 27.77 20.41 -37.11
C GLU A 411 28.74 19.24 -37.36
N ASN A 412 28.24 18.11 -37.87
CA ASN A 412 29.09 16.97 -38.24
C ASN A 412 30.03 17.36 -39.40
N THR A 413 29.50 18.02 -40.44
CA THR A 413 30.27 18.49 -41.60
C THR A 413 31.28 19.56 -41.19
N ARG A 414 30.89 20.48 -40.30
CA ARG A 414 31.84 21.43 -39.71
C ARG A 414 32.98 20.71 -39.01
N THR A 415 32.67 19.77 -38.13
CA THR A 415 33.69 19.04 -37.34
C THR A 415 34.61 18.23 -38.24
N GLN A 416 34.07 17.64 -39.31
CA GLN A 416 34.84 16.84 -40.26
C GLN A 416 35.81 17.70 -41.09
N PHE A 417 35.35 18.78 -41.72
CA PHE A 417 36.14 19.55 -42.68
C PHE A 417 36.84 20.78 -42.10
N PHE A 418 36.37 21.29 -40.96
CA PHE A 418 36.80 22.55 -40.33
C PHE A 418 36.94 22.41 -38.80
N PRO A 419 37.79 21.49 -38.28
CA PRO A 419 37.95 21.29 -36.84
C PRO A 419 38.50 22.54 -36.12
N ASP A 420 39.48 23.22 -36.72
CA ASP A 420 40.24 24.32 -36.09
C ASP A 420 40.08 25.68 -36.80
N SER A 421 39.12 25.79 -37.73
CA SER A 421 38.96 26.99 -38.57
C SER A 421 37.50 27.38 -38.74
N ASP A 422 37.22 28.68 -38.91
CA ASP A 422 35.87 29.15 -39.20
C ASP A 422 35.43 28.68 -40.60
N PRO A 423 34.33 27.90 -40.70
CA PRO A 423 33.83 27.44 -41.99
C PRO A 423 33.23 28.58 -42.84
N ILE A 424 32.82 29.70 -42.24
CA ILE A 424 32.09 30.75 -42.97
C ILE A 424 33.00 31.42 -44.01
N GLY A 425 32.49 31.55 -45.23
CA GLY A 425 33.20 32.13 -46.37
C GLY A 425 34.15 31.16 -47.09
N GLN A 426 34.42 29.98 -46.52
CA GLN A 426 35.22 28.95 -47.17
C GLN A 426 34.44 28.28 -48.30
N VAL A 427 35.16 27.80 -49.32
CA VAL A 427 34.58 27.11 -50.46
C VAL A 427 34.86 25.62 -50.35
N ILE A 428 33.81 24.81 -50.35
CA ILE A 428 33.87 23.35 -50.44
C ILE A 428 33.43 22.91 -51.83
N LEU A 429 34.06 21.86 -52.36
CA LEU A 429 33.68 21.28 -53.64
C LEU A 429 32.71 20.13 -53.40
N LEU A 430 31.47 20.28 -53.86
CA LEU A 430 30.45 19.25 -53.80
C LEU A 430 30.39 18.54 -55.17
N GLY A 431 31.00 17.36 -55.26
CA GLY A 431 31.27 16.74 -56.56
C GLY A 431 32.18 17.62 -57.40
N ASN A 432 31.62 18.25 -58.44
CA ASN A 432 32.31 19.21 -59.31
C ASN A 432 31.84 20.66 -59.13
N VAL A 433 30.91 20.92 -58.20
CA VAL A 433 30.34 22.26 -58.01
C VAL A 433 30.96 22.92 -56.77
N PRO A 434 31.68 24.04 -56.93
CA PRO A 434 32.16 24.80 -55.78
C PRO A 434 30.99 25.52 -55.12
N VAL A 435 30.88 25.42 -53.79
CA VAL A 435 29.89 26.15 -53.00
C VAL A 435 30.57 26.83 -51.82
N ARG A 436 30.14 28.06 -51.53
CA ARG A 436 30.63 28.85 -50.40
C ARG A 436 29.76 28.58 -49.17
N VAL A 437 30.38 28.23 -48.06
CA VAL A 437 29.67 28.03 -46.79
C VAL A 437 29.25 29.39 -46.22
N VAL A 438 27.96 29.59 -45.98
CA VAL A 438 27.38 30.84 -45.45
C VAL A 438 26.84 30.69 -44.03
N GLY A 439 26.59 29.46 -43.58
CA GLY A 439 26.09 29.21 -42.23
C GLY A 439 26.30 27.77 -41.77
N VAL A 440 26.15 27.58 -40.47
CA VAL A 440 26.21 26.27 -39.80
C VAL A 440 24.89 26.04 -39.08
N ALA A 441 24.21 24.94 -39.40
CA ALA A 441 22.97 24.51 -38.76
C ALA A 441 23.25 23.59 -37.55
N LYS A 442 22.43 23.73 -36.50
CA LYS A 442 22.48 22.84 -35.35
C LYS A 442 22.09 21.43 -35.76
N LYS A 443 22.83 20.43 -35.30
CA LYS A 443 22.54 19.02 -35.57
C LYS A 443 21.14 18.65 -35.05
N GLN A 444 20.30 18.16 -35.95
CA GLN A 444 19.06 17.46 -35.60
C GLN A 444 19.35 15.96 -35.62
N SER A 445 19.47 15.34 -34.45
CA SER A 445 19.69 13.89 -34.34
C SER A 445 18.34 13.19 -34.22
N PHE A 446 18.03 12.30 -35.17
CA PHE A 446 16.94 11.34 -35.03
C PHE A 446 17.52 9.96 -34.68
N GLY A 447 17.04 9.35 -33.61
CA GLY A 447 17.44 8.01 -33.18
C GLY A 447 18.52 7.94 -32.10
N PHE A 448 18.50 6.83 -31.35
CA PHE A 448 19.51 6.44 -30.38
C PHE A 448 20.85 6.24 -31.12
N GLY A 449 21.87 7.02 -30.79
CA GLY A 449 23.23 6.84 -31.33
C GLY A 449 23.79 7.99 -32.20
N GLY A 450 23.01 9.04 -32.46
CA GLY A 450 23.47 10.21 -33.22
C GLY A 450 23.77 9.91 -34.70
N SER A 451 23.28 10.74 -35.61
CA SER A 451 23.63 10.60 -37.03
C SER A 451 25.12 10.91 -37.22
N THR A 452 25.88 9.99 -37.82
CA THR A 452 27.27 10.21 -38.25
C THR A 452 27.36 10.73 -39.70
N SER A 453 26.22 10.88 -40.37
CA SER A 453 26.14 11.42 -41.73
C SER A 453 26.50 12.92 -41.75
N LEU A 454 27.22 13.32 -42.79
CA LEU A 454 27.54 14.72 -43.08
C LEU A 454 26.43 15.31 -43.95
N SER A 455 25.77 16.36 -43.50
CA SER A 455 24.65 16.98 -44.22
C SER A 455 25.00 18.39 -44.71
N VAL A 456 24.73 18.65 -45.99
CA VAL A 456 24.97 19.96 -46.61
C VAL A 456 23.69 20.45 -47.31
N PHE A 457 23.21 21.61 -46.92
CA PHE A 457 22.01 22.25 -47.47
C PHE A 457 22.41 23.30 -48.51
N VAL A 458 21.86 23.18 -49.72
CA VAL A 458 22.15 24.05 -50.87
C VAL A 458 20.82 24.47 -51.47
N PRO A 459 20.69 25.63 -52.15
CA PRO A 459 19.47 25.96 -52.88
C PRO A 459 19.06 24.84 -53.85
N TYR A 460 17.79 24.42 -53.80
CA TYR A 460 17.29 23.31 -54.60
C TYR A 460 17.47 23.53 -56.11
N THR A 461 17.35 24.78 -56.57
CA THR A 461 17.59 25.19 -57.95
C THR A 461 19.03 24.91 -58.38
N THR A 462 20.01 25.22 -57.52
CA THR A 462 21.44 24.97 -57.76
C THR A 462 21.70 23.46 -57.88
N VAL A 463 21.13 22.65 -56.99
CA VAL A 463 21.28 21.18 -57.02
C VAL A 463 20.61 20.60 -58.27
N MET A 464 19.39 21.02 -58.58
CA MET A 464 18.64 20.54 -59.75
C MET A 464 19.34 20.89 -61.07
N SER A 465 19.81 22.12 -61.24
CA SER A 465 20.38 22.58 -62.51
C SER A 465 21.87 22.29 -62.68
N ARG A 466 22.68 22.40 -61.61
CA ARG A 466 24.15 22.27 -61.71
C ARG A 466 24.67 20.87 -61.34
N MET A 467 23.89 20.05 -60.62
CA MET A 467 24.34 18.75 -60.13
C MET A 467 23.56 17.58 -60.76
N LEU A 468 22.23 17.63 -60.70
CA LEU A 468 21.38 16.50 -61.10
C LEU A 468 20.84 16.57 -62.54
N GLY A 469 20.70 17.78 -63.10
CA GLY A 469 20.13 17.98 -64.43
C GLY A 469 18.65 17.58 -64.54
N GLN A 470 17.87 17.70 -63.46
CA GLN A 470 16.48 17.26 -63.38
C GLN A 470 15.51 18.42 -63.16
N SER A 471 14.25 18.26 -63.60
CA SER A 471 13.19 19.28 -63.46
C SER A 471 12.14 18.95 -62.39
N HIS A 472 12.24 17.80 -61.73
CA HIS A 472 11.36 17.35 -60.66
C HIS A 472 12.03 17.44 -59.27
N VAL A 473 11.21 17.45 -58.23
CA VAL A 473 11.64 17.44 -56.82
C VAL A 473 11.41 16.06 -56.20
N SER A 474 12.20 15.69 -55.20
CA SER A 474 12.07 14.41 -54.51
C SER A 474 10.89 14.41 -53.54
N SER A 475 10.61 15.55 -52.93
CA SER A 475 9.45 15.76 -52.07
C SER A 475 9.15 17.25 -51.90
N ILE A 476 7.97 17.56 -51.39
CA ILE A 476 7.59 18.92 -50.95
C ILE A 476 7.15 18.82 -49.50
N THR A 477 7.80 19.56 -48.60
CA THR A 477 7.35 19.67 -47.22
C THR A 477 6.48 20.91 -47.08
N VAL A 478 5.27 20.74 -46.56
CA VAL A 478 4.31 21.81 -46.28
C VAL A 478 4.13 21.92 -44.78
N ARG A 479 4.34 23.11 -44.21
CA ARG A 479 3.96 23.43 -42.84
C ARG A 479 2.56 24.02 -42.84
N VAL A 480 1.64 23.36 -42.15
CA VAL A 480 0.24 23.80 -41.99
C VAL A 480 0.16 24.85 -40.89
N ASN A 481 -0.74 25.83 -41.05
CA ASN A 481 -1.01 26.82 -40.02
C ASN A 481 -1.57 26.16 -38.75
N ASP A 482 -1.16 26.64 -37.57
CA ASP A 482 -1.51 26.03 -36.28
C ASP A 482 -3.03 26.04 -35.99
N GLU A 483 -3.78 26.92 -36.63
CA GLU A 483 -5.24 27.02 -36.51
C GLU A 483 -6.00 26.00 -37.39
N THR A 484 -5.32 25.34 -38.33
CA THR A 484 -5.98 24.44 -39.30
C THR A 484 -5.83 22.97 -38.89
N PRO A 485 -6.92 22.19 -38.81
CA PRO A 485 -6.83 20.74 -38.61
C PRO A 485 -6.01 20.06 -39.71
N MET A 486 -5.08 19.18 -39.33
CA MET A 486 -4.18 18.51 -40.28
C MET A 486 -4.92 17.64 -41.30
N ASP A 487 -6.01 16.99 -40.90
CA ASP A 487 -6.81 16.15 -41.81
C ASP A 487 -7.46 16.96 -42.93
N ALA A 488 -7.99 18.14 -42.58
CA ALA A 488 -8.57 19.06 -43.56
C ALA A 488 -7.49 19.63 -44.50
N ALA A 489 -6.31 19.94 -43.97
CA ALA A 489 -5.17 20.36 -44.78
C ALA A 489 -4.71 19.25 -45.74
N GLN A 490 -4.68 18.00 -45.28
CA GLN A 490 -4.33 16.83 -46.10
C GLN A 490 -5.30 16.66 -47.28
N GLU A 491 -6.61 16.70 -47.03
CA GLU A 491 -7.62 16.61 -48.08
C GLU A 491 -7.53 17.78 -49.08
N ALA A 492 -7.27 18.99 -48.59
CA ALA A 492 -7.10 20.18 -49.44
C ALA A 492 -5.83 20.09 -50.31
N ILE A 493 -4.71 19.63 -49.75
CA ILE A 493 -3.47 19.40 -50.50
C ILE A 493 -3.67 18.34 -51.57
N THR A 494 -4.31 17.21 -51.23
CA THR A 494 -4.62 16.16 -52.21
C THR A 494 -5.45 16.73 -53.35
N ARG A 495 -6.55 17.42 -53.03
CA ARG A 495 -7.43 18.00 -54.06
C ARG A 495 -6.72 19.00 -54.97
N LEU A 496 -5.86 19.86 -54.42
CA LEU A 496 -5.10 20.85 -55.19
C LEU A 496 -4.09 20.18 -56.13
N LEU A 497 -3.32 19.21 -55.63
CA LEU A 497 -2.30 18.54 -56.43
C LEU A 497 -2.93 17.62 -57.49
N THR A 498 -3.99 16.89 -57.17
CA THR A 498 -4.73 16.09 -58.16
C THR A 498 -5.30 16.97 -59.27
N MET A 499 -5.79 18.17 -58.96
CA MET A 499 -6.25 19.13 -59.97
C MET A 499 -5.13 19.60 -60.90
N ARG A 500 -3.92 19.77 -60.37
CA ARG A 500 -2.75 20.23 -61.14
C ARG A 500 -2.12 19.12 -61.98
N HIS A 501 -2.07 17.90 -61.45
CA HIS A 501 -1.43 16.76 -62.11
C HIS A 501 -2.40 15.99 -63.02
N GLY A 502 -3.72 16.13 -62.82
CA GLY A 502 -4.76 15.41 -63.56
C GLY A 502 -4.97 13.97 -63.10
N THR A 503 -4.09 13.45 -62.23
CA THR A 503 -4.15 12.11 -61.62
C THR A 503 -3.57 12.16 -60.22
N GLU A 504 -3.93 11.20 -59.37
CA GLU A 504 -3.32 11.00 -58.05
C GLU A 504 -2.05 10.16 -58.18
N ASP A 505 -0.91 10.83 -58.27
CA ASP A 505 0.42 10.27 -58.49
C ASP A 505 1.41 10.65 -57.38
N PHE A 506 0.88 11.05 -56.22
CA PHE A 506 1.61 11.38 -55.02
C PHE A 506 0.94 10.74 -53.82
N PHE A 507 1.68 10.65 -52.71
CA PHE A 507 1.12 10.31 -51.41
C PHE A 507 1.63 11.29 -50.36
N LEU A 508 0.85 11.46 -49.30
CA LEU A 508 1.13 12.37 -48.21
C LEU A 508 1.58 11.58 -46.99
N SER A 509 2.56 12.12 -46.26
CA SER A 509 2.99 11.61 -44.96
C SER A 509 2.82 12.72 -43.92
N ASN A 510 1.97 12.45 -42.92
CA ASN A 510 1.65 13.40 -41.87
C ASN A 510 2.39 13.04 -40.58
N SER A 511 3.09 14.02 -40.01
CA SER A 511 3.71 13.90 -38.69
C SER A 511 2.74 13.54 -37.54
N ALA A 512 1.45 13.89 -37.66
CA ALA A 512 0.43 13.60 -36.65
C ALA A 512 0.10 12.11 -36.55
N GLU A 513 -0.03 11.40 -37.67
CA GLU A 513 -0.33 9.96 -37.68
C GLU A 513 0.80 9.14 -37.02
N ILE A 514 2.06 9.56 -37.24
CA ILE A 514 3.24 8.97 -36.58
C ILE A 514 3.18 9.22 -35.08
N ARG A 515 2.84 10.45 -34.67
CA ARG A 515 2.68 10.81 -33.26
C ARG A 515 1.61 9.98 -32.58
N ASP A 516 0.42 9.89 -33.18
CA ASP A 516 -0.72 9.15 -32.62
C ASP A 516 -0.42 7.66 -32.51
N THR A 517 0.19 7.07 -33.55
CA THR A 517 0.60 5.66 -33.55
C THR A 517 1.60 5.38 -32.42
N ILE A 518 2.56 6.27 -32.19
CA ILE A 518 3.55 6.15 -31.12
C ILE A 518 2.92 6.35 -29.74
N GLU A 519 2.06 7.35 -29.57
CA GLU A 519 1.34 7.56 -28.31
C GLU A 519 0.50 6.33 -27.96
N GLN A 520 -0.22 5.77 -28.95
CA GLN A 520 -1.01 4.56 -28.79
C GLN A 520 -0.14 3.33 -28.48
N THR A 521 0.97 3.14 -29.19
CA THR A 521 1.89 2.01 -28.98
C THR A 521 2.55 2.10 -27.60
N THR A 522 3.00 3.29 -27.21
CA THR A 522 3.64 3.55 -25.91
C THR A 522 2.65 3.38 -24.77
N ARG A 523 1.41 3.85 -24.93
CA ARG A 523 0.33 3.62 -23.96
C ARG A 523 0.02 2.13 -23.81
N THR A 524 -0.03 1.40 -24.93
CA THR A 524 -0.30 -0.05 -24.92
C THR A 524 0.82 -0.83 -24.21
N MET A 525 2.08 -0.51 -24.49
CA MET A 525 3.23 -1.09 -23.79
C MET A 525 3.21 -0.74 -22.29
N THR A 526 2.92 0.51 -21.95
CA THR A 526 2.83 0.97 -20.55
C THR A 526 1.71 0.24 -19.80
N LEU A 527 0.55 0.03 -20.43
CA LEU A 527 -0.55 -0.75 -19.86
C LEU A 527 -0.17 -2.22 -19.65
N LEU A 528 0.51 -2.84 -20.61
CA LEU A 528 0.91 -4.25 -20.53
C LEU A 528 1.93 -4.48 -19.40
N ILE A 529 2.97 -3.65 -19.32
CA ILE A 529 3.98 -3.75 -18.26
C ILE A 529 3.36 -3.34 -16.91
N GLY A 530 2.48 -2.33 -16.91
CA GLY A 530 1.70 -1.94 -15.73
C GLY A 530 0.81 -3.06 -15.21
N ALA A 531 0.20 -3.87 -16.08
CA ALA A 531 -0.60 -5.01 -15.69
C ALA A 531 0.25 -6.12 -15.03
N ILE A 532 1.44 -6.40 -15.58
CA ILE A 532 2.39 -7.35 -14.97
C ILE A 532 2.81 -6.87 -13.57
N ALA A 533 3.11 -5.57 -13.44
CA ALA A 533 3.46 -4.98 -12.14
C ALA A 533 2.29 -5.01 -11.14
N ALA A 534 1.05 -4.81 -11.61
CA ALA A 534 -0.15 -4.95 -10.80
C ALA A 534 -0.38 -6.39 -10.32
N ILE A 535 -0.09 -7.40 -11.15
CA ILE A 535 -0.14 -8.82 -10.75
C ILE A 535 0.92 -9.11 -9.67
N ALA A 536 2.15 -8.60 -9.83
CA ALA A 536 3.20 -8.76 -8.82
C ALA A 536 2.80 -8.14 -7.48
N LEU A 537 2.14 -6.98 -7.52
CA LEU A 537 1.59 -6.33 -6.33
C LEU A 537 0.46 -7.15 -5.68
N LEU A 538 -0.44 -7.76 -6.47
CA LEU A 538 -1.47 -8.67 -5.98
C LEU A 538 -0.89 -9.90 -5.27
N VAL A 539 0.17 -10.50 -5.84
CA VAL A 539 0.89 -11.63 -5.20
C VAL A 539 1.48 -11.19 -3.85
N GLY A 540 2.03 -9.98 -3.78
CA GLY A 540 2.48 -9.37 -2.52
C GLY A 540 1.34 -9.23 -1.50
N GLY A 541 0.15 -8.79 -1.94
CA GLY A 541 -1.06 -8.68 -1.11
C GLY A 541 -1.53 -10.02 -0.56
N ILE A 542 -1.54 -11.08 -1.38
CA ILE A 542 -1.87 -12.45 -0.93
C ILE A 542 -0.86 -12.93 0.13
N GLY A 543 0.42 -12.61 -0.04
CA GLY A 543 1.45 -12.89 0.95
C GLY A 543 1.16 -12.26 2.31
N VAL A 544 0.70 -11.00 2.33
CA VAL A 544 0.26 -10.32 3.57
C VAL A 544 -0.91 -11.07 4.20
N MET A 545 -1.92 -11.45 3.42
CA MET A 545 -3.08 -12.20 3.94
C MET A 545 -2.68 -13.51 4.63
N ASN A 546 -1.84 -14.31 3.97
CA ASN A 546 -1.42 -15.61 4.49
C ASN A 546 -0.63 -15.48 5.79
N ILE A 547 0.31 -14.54 5.84
CA ILE A 547 1.09 -14.30 7.06
C ILE A 547 0.20 -13.75 8.18
N MET A 548 -0.80 -12.93 7.87
CA MET A 548 -1.78 -12.46 8.86
C MET A 548 -2.65 -13.60 9.38
N LEU A 549 -3.10 -14.55 8.54
CA LEU A 549 -3.82 -15.74 9.02
C LEU A 549 -2.97 -16.58 9.98
N VAL A 550 -1.70 -16.80 9.64
CA VAL A 550 -0.76 -17.52 10.52
C VAL A 550 -0.58 -16.76 11.85
N SER A 551 -0.42 -15.43 11.79
CA SER A 551 -0.33 -14.58 12.99
C SER A 551 -1.57 -14.70 13.89
N VAL A 552 -2.77 -14.75 13.32
CA VAL A 552 -4.01 -14.95 14.07
C VAL A 552 -4.02 -16.32 14.74
N THR A 553 -3.59 -17.37 14.04
CA THR A 553 -3.55 -18.73 14.63
C THR A 553 -2.54 -18.84 15.77
N GLU A 554 -1.36 -18.24 15.64
CA GLU A 554 -0.34 -18.23 16.70
C GLU A 554 -0.78 -17.42 17.93
N ARG A 555 -1.54 -16.34 17.72
CA ARG A 555 -2.03 -15.44 18.79
C ARG A 555 -3.44 -15.78 19.27
N THR A 556 -3.98 -16.95 18.93
CA THR A 556 -5.35 -17.35 19.30
C THR A 556 -5.58 -17.17 20.81
N ARG A 557 -4.65 -17.65 21.65
CA ARG A 557 -4.74 -17.55 23.10
C ARG A 557 -4.72 -16.11 23.61
N GLU A 558 -3.86 -15.26 23.04
CA GLU A 558 -3.83 -13.82 23.35
C GLU A 558 -5.16 -13.13 23.00
N ILE A 559 -5.79 -13.51 21.88
CA ILE A 559 -7.12 -13.01 21.50
C ILE A 559 -8.17 -13.47 22.52
N GLY A 560 -8.14 -14.73 22.94
CA GLY A 560 -9.00 -15.28 23.99
C GLY A 560 -8.91 -14.49 25.30
N VAL A 561 -7.68 -14.20 25.75
CA VAL A 561 -7.44 -13.37 26.94
C VAL A 561 -8.03 -11.99 26.77
N ARG A 562 -7.76 -11.30 25.66
CA ARG A 562 -8.31 -9.97 25.40
C ARG A 562 -9.84 -9.96 25.44
N MET A 563 -10.49 -10.94 24.82
CA MET A 563 -11.94 -11.07 24.86
C MET A 563 -12.45 -11.31 26.29
N ALA A 564 -11.75 -12.11 27.09
CA ALA A 564 -12.11 -12.38 28.48
C ALA A 564 -12.00 -11.14 29.38
N VAL A 565 -10.95 -10.33 29.23
CA VAL A 565 -10.87 -9.00 29.90
C VAL A 565 -11.72 -7.92 29.22
N GLY A 566 -12.58 -8.31 28.28
CA GLY A 566 -13.67 -7.48 27.80
C GLY A 566 -13.38 -6.67 26.54
N ALA A 567 -12.44 -7.09 25.69
CA ALA A 567 -12.32 -6.56 24.34
C ALA A 567 -13.60 -6.82 23.53
N ARG A 568 -14.00 -5.84 22.71
CA ARG A 568 -15.09 -6.03 21.72
C ARG A 568 -14.55 -6.72 20.48
N GLN A 569 -15.44 -7.31 19.69
CA GLN A 569 -15.06 -7.86 18.38
C GLN A 569 -14.47 -6.77 17.47
N SER A 570 -14.99 -5.54 17.57
CA SER A 570 -14.45 -4.39 16.85
C SER A 570 -13.00 -4.07 17.21
N ASP A 571 -12.61 -4.24 18.48
CA ASP A 571 -11.28 -3.88 18.96
C ASP A 571 -10.23 -4.86 18.42
N ILE A 572 -10.55 -6.16 18.46
CA ILE A 572 -9.71 -7.22 17.86
C ILE A 572 -9.56 -6.98 16.36
N ARG A 573 -10.67 -6.74 15.65
CA ARG A 573 -10.64 -6.46 14.21
C ARG A 573 -9.81 -5.22 13.87
N GLN A 574 -9.98 -4.13 14.62
CA GLN A 574 -9.23 -2.88 14.39
C GLN A 574 -7.73 -3.10 14.57
N GLN A 575 -7.33 -3.82 15.62
CA GLN A 575 -5.91 -4.08 15.88
C GLN A 575 -5.24 -4.81 14.71
N PHE A 576 -5.79 -5.95 14.27
CA PHE A 576 -5.21 -6.74 13.18
C PHE A 576 -5.30 -6.02 11.83
N LEU A 577 -6.38 -5.26 11.58
CA LEU A 577 -6.50 -4.46 10.36
C LEU A 577 -5.46 -3.33 10.32
N ILE A 578 -5.25 -2.63 11.45
CA ILE A 578 -4.22 -1.59 11.55
C ILE A 578 -2.83 -2.19 11.37
N GLU A 579 -2.55 -3.37 11.92
CA GLU A 579 -1.28 -4.09 11.71
C GLU A 579 -1.04 -4.35 10.22
N ALA A 580 -2.03 -4.91 9.50
CA ALA A 580 -1.91 -5.16 8.06
C ALA A 580 -1.74 -3.88 7.23
N VAL A 581 -2.54 -2.85 7.51
CA VAL A 581 -2.46 -1.56 6.81
C VAL A 581 -1.13 -0.88 7.06
N LEU A 582 -0.62 -0.90 8.30
CA LEU A 582 0.66 -0.29 8.65
C LEU A 582 1.83 -0.98 7.94
N VAL A 583 1.82 -2.31 7.85
CA VAL A 583 2.79 -3.09 7.08
C VAL A 583 2.76 -2.68 5.60
N CYS A 584 1.58 -2.59 4.99
CA CYS A 584 1.45 -2.19 3.58
C CYS A 584 1.80 -0.72 3.33
N LEU A 585 1.52 0.18 4.27
CA LEU A 585 1.83 1.60 4.16
C LEU A 585 3.34 1.83 4.25
N LEU A 586 4.01 1.22 5.23
CA LEU A 586 5.47 1.27 5.34
C LEU A 586 6.16 0.58 4.15
N GLY A 587 5.67 -0.58 3.73
CA GLY A 587 6.14 -1.25 2.53
C GLY A 587 5.96 -0.40 1.27
N GLY A 588 4.85 0.31 1.14
CA GLY A 588 4.59 1.22 0.03
C GLY A 588 5.52 2.44 0.03
N LEU A 589 5.74 3.07 1.18
CA LEU A 589 6.68 4.18 1.33
C LEU A 589 8.11 3.76 0.99
N LEU A 590 8.56 2.60 1.49
CA LEU A 590 9.87 2.05 1.19
C LEU A 590 9.98 1.65 -0.29
N GLY A 591 8.92 1.12 -0.89
CA GLY A 591 8.84 0.82 -2.33
C GLY A 591 8.96 2.06 -3.21
N ILE A 592 8.29 3.16 -2.84
CA ILE A 592 8.42 4.46 -3.52
C ILE A 592 9.86 4.98 -3.37
N GLY A 593 10.43 4.91 -2.16
CA GLY A 593 11.83 5.29 -1.93
C GLY A 593 12.80 4.48 -2.78
N LEU A 594 12.58 3.17 -2.90
CA LEU A 594 13.37 2.29 -3.76
C LEU A 594 13.22 2.62 -5.25
N ALA A 595 12.01 2.94 -5.72
CA ALA A 595 11.79 3.38 -7.10
C ALA A 595 12.51 4.68 -7.43
N LEU A 596 12.44 5.68 -6.53
CA LEU A 596 13.15 6.94 -6.69
C LEU A 596 14.67 6.73 -6.72
N LEU A 597 15.19 5.88 -5.84
CA LEU A 597 16.61 5.51 -5.81
C LEU A 597 17.05 4.80 -7.11
N MET A 598 16.24 3.88 -7.62
CA MET A 598 16.46 3.24 -8.92
C MET A 598 16.42 4.25 -10.06
N GLY A 599 15.49 5.22 -10.05
CA GLY A 599 15.44 6.28 -11.07
C GLY A 599 16.69 7.15 -11.09
N VAL A 600 17.21 7.52 -9.93
CA VAL A 600 18.48 8.28 -9.82
C VAL A 600 19.67 7.46 -10.32
N LEU A 601 19.72 6.17 -9.99
CA LEU A 601 20.75 5.25 -10.51
C LEU A 601 20.68 5.15 -12.03
N ILE A 602 19.50 4.92 -12.60
CA ILE A 602 19.29 4.83 -14.05
C ILE A 602 19.71 6.14 -14.72
N GLY A 603 19.30 7.29 -14.22
CA GLY A 603 19.69 8.58 -14.79
C GLY A 603 21.20 8.86 -14.73
N ARG A 604 21.94 8.21 -13.82
CA ARG A 604 23.40 8.34 -13.71
C ARG A 604 24.15 7.37 -14.63
N PHE A 605 23.63 6.18 -14.85
CA PHE A 605 24.27 5.14 -15.66
C PHE A 605 23.81 5.12 -17.13
N ALA A 606 22.61 5.63 -17.41
CA ALA A 606 22.03 5.66 -18.73
C ALA A 606 21.67 7.11 -19.10
N SER A 607 22.57 7.79 -19.82
CA SER A 607 22.38 9.16 -20.32
C SER A 607 21.19 9.31 -21.28
N ASP A 608 20.76 8.20 -21.87
CA ASP A 608 19.83 8.22 -22.99
C ASP A 608 18.37 7.99 -22.56
N PHE A 609 18.14 7.61 -21.29
CA PHE A 609 16.79 7.40 -20.75
C PHE A 609 16.47 8.45 -19.70
N GLN A 610 15.49 9.31 -20.00
CA GLN A 610 14.90 10.18 -18.99
C GLN A 610 13.85 9.39 -18.22
N VAL A 611 13.96 9.37 -16.88
CA VAL A 611 12.93 8.80 -15.99
C VAL A 611 12.09 9.96 -15.48
N LEU A 612 10.80 9.99 -15.84
CA LEU A 612 9.89 11.06 -15.43
C LEU A 612 8.90 10.54 -14.40
N PHE A 613 9.14 10.89 -13.13
CA PHE A 613 8.22 10.52 -12.04
C PHE A 613 6.97 11.40 -12.06
N SER A 614 5.80 10.77 -12.17
CA SER A 614 4.52 11.45 -12.01
C SER A 614 4.06 11.40 -10.55
N THR A 615 3.74 12.56 -9.99
CA THR A 615 3.17 12.68 -8.64
C THR A 615 1.85 11.91 -8.52
N ALA A 616 1.03 11.90 -9.57
CA ALA A 616 -0.20 11.13 -9.62
C ALA A 616 0.07 9.62 -9.50
N SER A 617 1.11 9.10 -10.17
CA SER A 617 1.49 7.68 -10.06
C SER A 617 1.98 7.31 -8.67
N ILE A 618 2.71 8.20 -8.00
CA ILE A 618 3.18 7.99 -6.62
C ILE A 618 1.99 7.96 -5.65
N ILE A 619 1.06 8.92 -5.76
CA ILE A 619 -0.15 8.97 -4.94
C ILE A 619 -1.01 7.73 -5.21
N ALA A 620 -1.20 7.34 -6.48
CA ALA A 620 -1.94 6.15 -6.85
C ALA A 620 -1.30 4.86 -6.29
N ALA A 621 0.02 4.75 -6.33
CA ALA A 621 0.75 3.61 -5.75
C ALA A 621 0.57 3.53 -4.23
N PHE A 622 0.66 4.66 -3.52
CA PHE A 622 0.42 4.73 -2.07
C PHE A 622 -1.04 4.42 -1.69
N ALA A 623 -1.99 4.93 -2.47
CA ALA A 623 -3.40 4.61 -2.29
C ALA A 623 -3.67 3.12 -2.54
N CYS A 624 -3.05 2.54 -3.57
CA CYS A 624 -3.16 1.12 -3.90
C CYS A 624 -2.56 0.23 -2.79
N SER A 625 -1.38 0.56 -2.26
CA SER A 625 -0.80 -0.22 -1.15
C SER A 625 -1.68 -0.18 0.10
N THR A 626 -2.29 0.96 0.39
CA THR A 626 -3.24 1.11 1.51
C THR A 626 -4.50 0.26 1.28
N LEU A 627 -5.08 0.31 0.07
CA LEU A 627 -6.25 -0.50 -0.30
C LEU A 627 -5.97 -1.99 -0.22
N ILE A 628 -4.78 -2.44 -0.63
CA ILE A 628 -4.34 -3.84 -0.50
C ILE A 628 -4.26 -4.24 0.97
N GLY A 629 -3.67 -3.40 1.83
CA GLY A 629 -3.62 -3.65 3.26
C GLY A 629 -5.00 -3.79 3.88
N VAL A 630 -5.96 -2.97 3.47
CA VAL A 630 -7.36 -3.09 3.91
C VAL A 630 -7.98 -4.37 3.38
N ALA A 631 -7.92 -4.65 2.08
CA ALA A 631 -8.58 -5.77 1.44
C ALA A 631 -8.06 -7.13 1.95
N PHE A 632 -6.74 -7.32 1.93
CA PHE A 632 -6.10 -8.58 2.33
C PHE A 632 -5.92 -8.71 3.85
N GLY A 633 -5.92 -7.61 4.59
CA GLY A 633 -5.93 -7.61 6.06
C GLY A 633 -7.30 -7.83 6.68
N PHE A 634 -8.39 -7.52 5.96
CA PHE A 634 -9.75 -7.58 6.50
C PHE A 634 -10.21 -8.99 6.84
N LEU A 635 -9.97 -9.97 5.97
CA LEU A 635 -10.43 -11.35 6.18
C LEU A 635 -9.76 -11.97 7.43
N PRO A 636 -8.43 -11.94 7.60
CA PRO A 636 -7.79 -12.40 8.84
C PRO A 636 -8.29 -11.65 10.08
N ALA A 637 -8.42 -10.32 10.01
CA ALA A 637 -8.90 -9.51 11.12
C ALA A 637 -10.34 -9.84 11.52
N ARG A 638 -11.20 -10.17 10.54
CA ARG A 638 -12.56 -10.64 10.79
C ARG A 638 -12.55 -12.03 11.43
N SER A 639 -11.75 -12.96 10.93
CA SER A 639 -11.62 -14.30 11.50
C SER A 639 -11.16 -14.25 12.96
N ALA A 640 -10.18 -13.39 13.28
CA ALA A 640 -9.70 -13.17 14.64
C ALA A 640 -10.80 -12.66 15.58
N ALA A 641 -11.63 -11.72 15.11
CA ALA A 641 -12.70 -11.12 15.90
C ALA A 641 -13.90 -12.06 16.14
N GLN A 642 -14.04 -13.13 15.35
CA GLN A 642 -15.13 -14.10 15.44
C GLN A 642 -14.76 -15.37 16.21
N LEU A 643 -13.54 -15.44 16.77
CA LEU A 643 -13.12 -16.56 17.61
C LEU A 643 -13.98 -16.67 18.87
N ASP A 644 -14.30 -17.89 19.28
CA ASP A 644 -14.90 -18.16 20.58
C ASP A 644 -13.84 -17.95 21.68
N PRO A 645 -14.10 -17.12 22.71
CA PRO A 645 -13.16 -16.89 23.80
C PRO A 645 -12.76 -18.18 24.53
N VAL A 646 -13.68 -19.13 24.69
CA VAL A 646 -13.44 -20.38 25.41
C VAL A 646 -12.52 -21.28 24.61
N GLU A 647 -12.83 -21.51 23.33
CA GLU A 647 -11.97 -22.30 22.45
C GLU A 647 -10.58 -21.66 22.32
N ALA A 648 -10.53 -20.32 22.24
CA ALA A 648 -9.29 -19.59 22.14
C ALA A 648 -8.40 -19.73 23.38
N LEU A 649 -8.99 -19.76 24.59
CA LEU A 649 -8.27 -19.95 25.85
C LEU A 649 -7.86 -21.41 26.09
N ALA A 650 -8.62 -22.37 25.56
CA ALA A 650 -8.36 -23.80 25.72
C ALA A 650 -7.33 -24.36 24.73
N ARG A 651 -7.08 -23.66 23.62
CA ARG A 651 -6.13 -24.09 22.58
C ARG A 651 -4.68 -23.99 23.08
N GLU A 652 -3.94 -25.10 23.00
CA GLU A 652 -2.51 -25.19 23.31
C GLU A 652 -1.61 -24.93 22.10
#